data_AF-A0A4R7UCZ1-F1
#
_entry.id   AF-A0A4R7UCZ1-F1
#
_cell.length_a   1.000
_cell.length_b   1.000
_cell.length_c   1.000
_cell.angle_alpha   90.00
_cell.angle_beta   90.00
_cell.angle_gamma   90.00
#
_symmetry.space_group_name_H-M   'P 1'
#
loop_
_entity.id
_entity.type
_entity.pdbx_description
1 polymer ?
#
loop_
_entity_poly.entity_id
_entity_poly.type
_entity_poly.pdbx_seq_one_letter_code
_entity_poly.pdbx_strand_id
1 'polypeptide(L)'
;MKLKNKLKTSLYLIASVTPLGFVVACQSLLVEEKKDSQNDTQSEQIRNLKTELGGSINQLTDKKDFASKLQKANTEPELLDLKARIEIAKFNEIINKKQDLLTSIQKMQPDTIEKQVYYAKYLSISNSDDLDSLRGNIIGYFANLKENLKKSYIDKVHNNDDLLSKYNQLPNDYQAIKTLMQEAITEYNKEKQETLNTKKQELATKIQQIDKLKQSEYQDKLDAIVNLDDFADLETEVNEILQKQQLKKLFSDLDTLILEHNVKSTFYKGHDALAAYYKLREDLPNLYRELQISEKLQNKYQITLLNQGQTQANQETGVISNLQLMFTKDNHSKTVTFTLNGFKTFTKQQTNNKNNFLTIKQLDTSVTNLFPSLVAHMLLYIENPNLYNSKMLNASESSQLINYQTLLNKNTNLFTNTTTSFNPALKTKFFEINEATKTKYQYSIVAAKFNDLEGTLGLQVLIENADDNTNSEASIIKEFEFNGFRNTKTITEQQPLISLSLDKQYFEQLNKIINNDKELDKSKIIPNSETSQVILTQVFSDNQIRKMKTFLIKNADVTINDPLNTYKLAEKLKLKDLIGLSQNFILYPFYTRIANDEIKINNIALSVFPSSGIDGFSVKFKTSVDLYVPVTNSYTDLTDNQLDTKHILHIPLIFYIPGSQITIKTEQAGSTSIENKQNN
;
A
#
# COMPACT_ATOMS: atom_id res chain seq x y z
N MET A 1 -2.04 19.91 27.54
CA MET A 1 -1.37 20.02 28.86
C MET A 1 -1.52 18.76 29.75
N LYS A 2 -1.47 17.53 29.20
CA LYS A 2 -1.46 16.28 30.01
C LYS A 2 -0.62 15.17 29.35
N LEU A 3 0.66 15.44 29.08
CA LEU A 3 1.60 14.39 28.62
C LEU A 3 3.05 14.56 29.15
N LYS A 4 3.29 15.43 30.14
CA LYS A 4 4.63 15.69 30.68
C LYS A 4 4.99 14.94 31.98
N ASN A 5 4.05 14.18 32.58
CA ASN A 5 4.26 13.55 33.90
C ASN A 5 4.48 12.03 33.92
N LYS A 6 4.64 11.35 32.78
CA LYS A 6 4.94 9.91 32.74
C LYS A 6 6.38 9.53 32.33
N LEU A 7 7.24 10.50 32.05
CA LEU A 7 8.64 10.25 31.64
C LEU A 7 9.69 10.48 32.75
N LYS A 8 9.28 10.82 33.99
CA LYS A 8 10.20 11.16 35.09
C LYS A 8 10.47 10.01 36.08
N THR A 9 9.89 8.82 35.89
CA THR A 9 9.95 7.75 36.90
C THR A 9 10.95 6.62 36.60
N SER A 10 11.79 6.74 35.58
CA SER A 10 12.82 5.73 35.25
C SER A 10 14.26 6.25 35.33
N LEU A 11 14.47 7.44 35.90
CA LEU A 11 15.78 8.08 36.03
C LEU A 11 16.25 8.16 37.50
N TYR A 12 16.15 7.06 38.25
CA TYR A 12 16.81 6.90 39.56
C TYR A 12 16.98 5.41 39.86
N LEU A 13 17.99 4.78 39.23
CA LEU A 13 18.55 3.51 39.71
C LEU A 13 19.95 3.30 39.10
N ILE A 14 20.86 4.23 39.43
CA ILE A 14 22.30 3.99 39.39
C ILE A 14 22.80 4.34 40.80
N ALA A 15 22.92 3.32 41.66
CA ALA A 15 23.85 3.26 42.79
C ALA A 15 23.52 2.03 43.66
N SER A 16 23.98 0.85 43.26
CA SER A 16 24.38 -0.20 44.21
C SER A 16 25.11 -1.31 43.46
N VAL A 17 26.42 -1.14 43.29
CA VAL A 17 27.31 -2.25 42.95
C VAL A 17 27.57 -2.98 44.27
N THR A 18 26.82 -4.03 44.57
CA THR A 18 27.23 -5.01 45.59
C THR A 18 28.18 -6.00 44.94
N PRO A 19 29.38 -6.24 45.49
CA PRO A 19 30.24 -7.31 45.01
C PRO A 19 29.62 -8.64 45.44
N LEU A 20 29.21 -9.46 44.47
CA LEU A 20 28.94 -10.88 44.70
C LEU A 20 30.26 -11.56 45.08
N GLY A 21 30.48 -11.68 46.38
CA GLY A 21 31.55 -12.50 46.93
C GLY A 21 31.29 -13.97 46.58
N PHE A 22 32.14 -14.55 45.73
CA PHE A 22 32.24 -15.98 45.58
C PHE A 22 32.78 -16.56 46.89
N VAL A 23 31.91 -17.18 47.69
CA VAL A 23 32.32 -18.05 48.80
C VAL A 23 32.73 -19.39 48.18
N VAL A 24 34.04 -19.62 48.09
CA VAL A 24 34.60 -20.94 47.78
C VAL A 24 34.51 -21.78 49.05
N ALA A 25 33.59 -22.75 49.07
CA ALA A 25 33.56 -23.76 50.11
C ALA A 25 34.64 -24.82 49.82
N CYS A 26 35.70 -24.83 50.63
CA CYS A 26 36.64 -25.96 50.69
C CYS A 26 35.93 -27.17 51.30
N GLN A 27 35.70 -28.22 50.51
CA GLN A 27 35.53 -29.57 51.02
C GLN A 27 36.79 -30.37 50.69
N SER A 28 37.57 -30.65 51.74
CA SER A 28 38.64 -31.63 51.73
C SER A 28 38.05 -33.04 51.63
N LEU A 29 38.21 -33.67 50.48
CA LEU A 29 38.03 -35.12 50.32
C LEU A 29 39.40 -35.76 50.19
N LEU A 30 39.70 -36.64 51.15
CA LEU A 30 40.84 -37.55 51.14
C LEU A 30 40.80 -38.40 49.88
N VAL A 31 41.86 -38.33 49.08
CA VAL A 31 42.10 -39.22 47.94
C VAL A 31 43.30 -40.10 48.28
N GLU A 32 43.05 -41.41 48.34
CA GLU A 32 44.08 -42.44 48.39
C GLU A 32 44.92 -42.44 47.10
N GLU A 33 46.22 -42.63 47.28
CA GLU A 33 47.22 -42.64 46.22
C GLU A 33 47.00 -43.76 45.18
N LYS A 34 46.81 -43.35 43.92
CA LYS A 34 47.26 -44.11 42.75
C LYS A 34 48.21 -43.24 41.93
N LYS A 35 49.48 -43.21 42.35
CA LYS A 35 50.59 -42.65 41.58
C LYS A 35 50.97 -43.64 40.48
N ASP A 36 50.63 -43.29 39.25
CA ASP A 36 51.49 -43.41 38.05
C ASP A 36 50.73 -43.15 36.73
N SER A 37 49.44 -42.78 36.75
CA SER A 37 48.70 -42.32 35.54
C SER A 37 48.12 -40.91 35.61
N GLN A 38 48.43 -40.11 36.65
CA GLN A 38 47.87 -38.76 36.86
C GLN A 38 48.76 -37.62 36.34
N ASN A 39 50.07 -37.81 36.20
CA ASN A 39 51.00 -36.75 35.78
C ASN A 39 50.86 -36.36 34.31
N ASP A 40 50.49 -37.32 33.43
CA ASP A 40 50.31 -37.04 32.01
C ASP A 40 49.04 -36.21 31.74
N THR A 41 47.96 -36.47 32.48
CA THR A 41 46.68 -35.75 32.34
C THR A 41 46.78 -34.31 32.84
N GLN A 42 47.48 -34.05 33.95
CA GLN A 42 47.68 -32.68 34.45
C GLN A 42 48.57 -31.85 33.52
N SER A 43 49.61 -32.47 32.95
CA SER A 43 50.51 -31.81 31.99
C SER A 43 49.79 -31.41 30.70
N GLU A 44 48.85 -32.24 30.23
CA GLU A 44 48.02 -31.95 29.06
C GLU A 44 47.00 -30.82 29.33
N GLN A 45 46.36 -30.81 30.49
CA GLN A 45 45.43 -29.74 30.91
C GLN A 45 46.12 -28.37 30.97
N ILE A 46 47.31 -28.28 31.56
CA ILE A 46 48.11 -27.05 31.64
C ILE A 46 48.49 -26.56 30.24
N ARG A 47 48.88 -27.45 29.34
CA ARG A 47 49.23 -27.11 27.94
C ARG A 47 48.02 -26.58 27.17
N ASN A 48 46.84 -27.18 27.34
CA ASN A 48 45.61 -26.75 26.70
C ASN A 48 45.19 -25.35 27.20
N LEU A 49 45.24 -25.10 28.51
CA LEU A 49 44.97 -23.79 29.09
C LEU A 49 45.93 -22.71 28.59
N LYS A 50 47.24 -22.99 28.52
CA LYS A 50 48.21 -22.02 27.97
C LYS A 50 47.91 -21.65 26.52
N THR A 51 47.47 -22.60 25.71
CA THR A 51 47.09 -22.37 24.31
C THR A 51 45.83 -21.51 24.20
N GLU A 52 44.79 -21.82 24.99
CA GLU A 52 43.55 -21.04 25.06
C GLU A 52 43.81 -19.59 25.49
N LEU A 53 44.62 -19.41 26.55
CA LEU A 53 44.97 -18.09 27.06
C LEU A 53 45.83 -17.29 26.07
N GLY A 54 46.75 -17.94 25.36
CA GLY A 54 47.52 -17.29 24.29
C GLY A 54 46.62 -16.74 23.19
N GLY A 55 45.59 -17.50 22.79
CA GLY A 55 44.56 -17.02 21.87
C GLY A 55 43.78 -15.83 22.41
N SER A 56 43.34 -15.89 23.67
CA SER A 56 42.57 -14.82 24.32
C SER A 56 43.38 -13.53 24.53
N ILE A 57 44.68 -13.63 24.85
CA ILE A 57 45.57 -12.47 25.01
C ILE A 57 45.78 -11.75 23.68
N ASN A 58 45.82 -12.48 22.56
CA ASN A 58 45.96 -11.87 21.24
C ASN A 58 44.76 -11.02 20.81
N GLN A 59 43.61 -11.16 21.49
CA GLN A 59 42.41 -10.36 21.27
C GLN A 59 42.39 -9.07 22.10
N LEU A 60 43.33 -8.89 23.05
CA LEU A 60 43.41 -7.69 23.88
C LEU A 60 44.23 -6.59 23.20
N THR A 61 43.81 -5.34 23.42
CA THR A 61 44.52 -4.14 22.95
C THR A 61 45.83 -3.94 23.73
N ASP A 62 45.81 -4.11 25.06
CA ASP A 62 47.02 -4.12 25.91
C ASP A 62 47.40 -5.53 26.35
N LYS A 63 48.19 -6.20 25.52
CA LYS A 63 48.58 -7.61 25.70
C LYS A 63 49.90 -7.84 26.42
N LYS A 64 50.70 -6.79 26.65
CA LYS A 64 52.12 -6.92 27.04
C LYS A 64 52.29 -7.51 28.44
N ASP A 65 51.50 -7.05 29.40
CA ASP A 65 51.51 -7.54 30.79
C ASP A 65 50.98 -8.97 30.90
N PHE A 66 49.86 -9.28 30.23
CA PHE A 66 49.27 -10.62 30.22
C PHE A 66 50.17 -11.66 29.56
N ALA A 67 50.83 -11.33 28.46
CA ALA A 67 51.78 -12.22 27.80
C ALA A 67 52.97 -12.59 28.72
N SER A 68 53.48 -11.61 29.49
CA SER A 68 54.56 -11.87 30.46
C SER A 68 54.08 -12.76 31.62
N LYS A 69 52.85 -12.56 32.10
CA LYS A 69 52.24 -13.40 33.15
C LYS A 69 51.97 -14.83 32.68
N LEU A 70 51.53 -15.01 31.43
CA LEU A 70 51.31 -16.34 30.84
C LEU A 70 52.60 -17.17 30.74
N GLN A 71 53.73 -16.53 30.44
CA GLN A 71 55.04 -17.20 30.37
C GLN A 71 55.51 -17.71 31.74
N LYS A 72 55.13 -17.03 32.83
CA LYS A 72 55.57 -17.34 34.20
C LYS A 72 54.69 -18.36 34.92
N ALA A 73 53.40 -18.43 34.56
CA ALA A 73 52.45 -19.36 35.18
C ALA A 73 52.78 -20.82 34.80
N ASN A 74 52.91 -21.70 35.79
CA ASN A 74 53.28 -23.11 35.59
C ASN A 74 52.33 -24.09 36.26
N THR A 75 51.34 -23.60 37.00
CA THR A 75 50.31 -24.41 37.66
C THR A 75 48.92 -24.07 37.12
N GLU A 76 47.99 -25.02 37.21
CA GLU A 76 46.60 -24.80 36.82
C GLU A 76 45.93 -23.62 37.56
N PRO A 77 46.06 -23.45 38.90
CA PRO A 77 45.47 -22.31 39.60
C PRO A 77 45.98 -20.95 39.12
N GLU A 78 47.27 -20.83 38.80
CA GLU A 78 47.85 -19.58 38.24
C GLU A 78 47.28 -19.25 36.86
N LEU A 79 47.06 -20.27 36.03
CA LEU A 79 46.45 -20.10 34.70
C LEU A 79 44.96 -19.75 34.80
N LEU A 80 44.23 -20.31 35.78
CA LEU A 80 42.83 -19.96 36.03
C LEU A 80 42.68 -18.52 36.57
N ASP A 81 43.56 -18.06 37.46
CA ASP A 81 43.60 -16.64 37.88
C ASP A 81 43.89 -15.72 36.69
N LEU A 82 44.86 -16.08 35.85
CA LEU A 82 45.19 -15.32 34.66
C LEU A 82 44.02 -15.27 33.67
N LYS A 83 43.28 -16.38 33.50
CA LYS A 83 42.05 -16.45 32.70
C LYS A 83 41.03 -15.43 33.18
N ALA A 84 40.76 -15.40 34.49
CA ALA A 84 39.80 -14.46 35.08
C ALA A 84 40.21 -13.01 34.82
N ARG A 85 41.50 -12.67 34.96
CA ARG A 85 42.00 -11.31 34.70
C ARG A 85 41.91 -10.91 33.23
N ILE A 86 42.14 -11.84 32.31
CA ILE A 86 41.99 -11.61 30.86
C ILE A 86 40.53 -11.33 30.51
N GLU A 87 39.60 -12.10 31.06
CA GLU A 87 38.16 -11.88 30.84
C GLU A 87 37.69 -10.52 31.41
N ILE A 88 38.19 -10.11 32.57
CA ILE A 88 37.95 -8.76 33.11
C ILE A 88 38.49 -7.67 32.17
N ALA A 89 39.68 -7.85 31.60
CA ALA A 89 40.28 -6.90 30.67
C ALA A 89 39.46 -6.76 29.38
N LYS A 90 39.03 -7.89 28.78
CA LYS A 90 38.14 -7.90 27.60
C LYS A 90 36.84 -7.15 27.89
N PHE A 91 36.25 -7.40 29.06
CA PHE A 91 35.03 -6.73 29.49
C PHE A 91 35.20 -5.20 29.62
N ASN A 92 36.32 -4.75 30.18
CA ASN A 92 36.62 -3.31 30.29
C ASN A 92 36.84 -2.65 28.92
N GLU A 93 37.48 -3.33 27.96
CA GLU A 93 37.61 -2.82 26.58
C GLU A 93 36.25 -2.62 25.92
N ILE A 94 35.33 -3.57 26.12
CA ILE A 94 33.94 -3.47 25.64
C ILE A 94 33.23 -2.26 26.26
N ILE A 95 33.37 -2.03 27.58
CA ILE A 95 32.78 -0.87 28.27
C ILE A 95 33.31 0.44 27.68
N ASN A 96 34.63 0.56 27.49
CA ASN A 96 35.24 1.77 26.96
C ASN A 96 34.77 2.06 25.52
N LYS A 97 34.78 1.06 24.65
CA LYS A 97 34.25 1.18 23.28
C LYS A 97 32.77 1.57 23.27
N LYS A 98 31.99 1.02 24.19
CA LYS A 98 30.58 1.39 24.37
C LYS A 98 30.42 2.87 24.74
N GLN A 99 31.22 3.38 25.66
CA GLN A 99 31.13 4.79 26.07
C GLN A 99 31.43 5.75 24.91
N ASP A 100 32.44 5.45 24.09
CA ASP A 100 32.78 6.23 22.89
C ASP A 100 31.65 6.20 21.83
N LEU A 101 31.05 5.04 21.64
CA LEU A 101 29.91 4.86 20.73
C LEU A 101 28.67 5.61 21.18
N LEU A 102 28.36 5.56 22.48
CA LEU A 102 27.25 6.30 23.07
C LEU A 102 27.40 7.80 22.81
N THR A 103 28.60 8.33 22.99
CA THR A 103 28.92 9.74 22.70
C THR A 103 28.69 10.07 21.22
N SER A 104 29.04 9.16 20.31
CA SER A 104 28.82 9.32 18.86
C SER A 104 27.33 9.27 18.48
N ILE A 105 26.56 8.37 19.09
CA ILE A 105 25.10 8.25 18.89
C ILE A 105 24.40 9.51 19.43
N GLN A 106 24.84 10.06 20.56
CA GLN A 106 24.26 11.27 21.12
C GLN A 106 24.36 12.48 20.17
N LYS A 107 25.42 12.57 19.38
CA LYS A 107 25.65 13.61 18.36
C LYS A 107 24.81 13.45 17.09
N MET A 108 24.09 12.34 16.93
CA MET A 108 23.16 12.15 15.82
C MET A 108 21.89 12.99 16.00
N GLN A 109 21.17 13.21 14.91
CA GLN A 109 19.91 13.94 14.88
C GLN A 109 18.95 13.43 15.97
N PRO A 110 18.38 14.32 16.81
CA PRO A 110 17.42 13.92 17.83
C PRO A 110 16.14 13.38 17.19
N ASP A 111 15.47 12.46 17.89
CA ASP A 111 14.14 11.93 17.56
C ASP A 111 14.01 11.23 16.18
N THR A 112 15.13 10.74 15.62
CA THR A 112 15.11 9.94 14.39
C THR A 112 15.04 8.44 14.67
N ILE A 113 14.41 7.72 13.74
CA ILE A 113 14.37 6.25 13.77
C ILE A 113 15.79 5.70 13.70
N GLU A 114 16.67 6.29 12.89
CA GLU A 114 18.06 5.89 12.74
C GLU A 114 18.82 5.96 14.08
N LYS A 115 18.67 7.05 14.83
CA LYS A 115 19.30 7.19 16.17
C LYS A 115 18.76 6.13 17.14
N GLN A 116 17.46 5.87 17.12
CA GLN A 116 16.85 4.82 17.95
C GLN A 116 17.36 3.44 17.58
N VAL A 117 17.51 3.14 16.30
CA VAL A 117 18.05 1.87 15.79
C VAL A 117 19.51 1.69 16.21
N TYR A 118 20.36 2.72 16.08
CA TYR A 118 21.74 2.62 16.53
C TYR A 118 21.86 2.50 18.05
N TYR A 119 21.00 3.19 18.80
CA TYR A 119 20.94 3.08 20.26
C TYR A 119 20.50 1.68 20.71
N ALA A 120 19.51 1.09 20.04
CA ALA A 120 19.08 -0.28 20.31
C ALA A 120 20.20 -1.29 20.03
N LYS A 121 20.90 -1.17 18.89
CA LYS A 121 22.08 -2.00 18.56
C LYS A 121 23.20 -1.83 19.59
N TYR A 122 23.48 -0.60 20.00
CA TYR A 122 24.45 -0.30 21.04
C TYR A 122 24.15 -1.04 22.35
N LEU A 123 22.88 -1.08 22.77
CA LEU A 123 22.46 -1.76 24.00
C LEU A 123 22.61 -3.28 23.90
N SER A 124 22.41 -3.88 22.72
CA SER A 124 22.41 -5.34 22.54
C SER A 124 23.81 -5.96 22.34
N ILE A 125 24.80 -5.20 21.89
CA ILE A 125 26.13 -5.73 21.57
C ILE A 125 26.90 -6.14 22.84
N SER A 126 27.50 -7.34 22.84
CA SER A 126 28.29 -7.88 23.95
C SER A 126 29.75 -8.20 23.60
N ASN A 127 30.16 -8.03 22.34
CA ASN A 127 31.52 -8.29 21.86
C ASN A 127 32.12 -7.08 21.14
N SER A 128 33.44 -7.08 21.00
CA SER A 128 34.21 -5.94 20.45
C SER A 128 34.00 -5.73 18.94
N ASP A 129 33.92 -6.79 18.15
CA ASP A 129 33.88 -6.70 16.69
C ASP A 129 32.58 -6.04 16.20
N ASP A 130 31.47 -6.37 16.85
CA ASP A 130 30.18 -5.75 16.56
C ASP A 130 30.14 -4.26 16.95
N LEU A 131 30.88 -3.86 17.99
CA LEU A 131 31.04 -2.44 18.34
C LEU A 131 31.80 -1.69 17.24
N ASP A 132 32.85 -2.29 16.68
CA ASP A 132 33.61 -1.68 15.58
C ASP A 132 32.77 -1.59 14.30
N SER A 133 31.94 -2.60 14.01
CA SER A 133 30.96 -2.56 12.92
C SER A 133 29.92 -1.45 13.12
N LEU A 134 29.37 -1.32 14.33
CA LEU A 134 28.44 -0.24 14.68
C LEU A 134 29.10 1.14 14.52
N ARG A 135 30.36 1.29 14.94
CA ARG A 135 31.16 2.51 14.75
C ARG A 135 31.26 2.89 13.28
N GLY A 136 31.59 1.93 12.42
CA GLY A 136 31.65 2.14 10.96
C GLY A 136 30.33 2.64 10.38
N ASN A 137 29.21 2.06 10.82
CA ASN A 137 27.87 2.47 10.38
C ASN A 137 27.53 3.91 10.80
N ILE A 138 27.89 4.32 12.02
CA ILE A 138 27.68 5.69 12.51
C ILE A 138 28.54 6.69 11.71
N ILE A 139 29.79 6.33 11.40
CA ILE A 139 30.66 7.14 10.53
C ILE A 139 30.03 7.30 9.14
N GLY A 140 29.50 6.23 8.55
CA GLY A 140 28.81 6.26 7.26
C GLY A 140 27.58 7.16 7.25
N TYR A 141 26.79 7.17 8.34
CA TYR A 141 25.66 8.08 8.50
C TYR A 141 26.08 9.55 8.38
N PHE A 142 27.13 9.96 9.10
CA PHE A 142 27.61 11.34 9.04
C PHE A 142 28.22 11.69 7.67
N ALA A 143 28.92 10.75 7.03
CA ALA A 143 29.45 10.96 5.68
C ALA A 143 28.34 11.26 4.66
N ASN A 144 27.23 10.51 4.72
CA ASN A 144 26.07 10.74 3.84
C ASN A 144 25.42 12.10 4.08
N LEU A 145 25.28 12.52 5.35
CA LEU A 145 24.76 13.85 5.68
C LEU A 145 25.62 14.97 5.12
N LYS A 146 26.95 14.86 5.24
CA LYS A 146 27.89 15.85 4.69
C LYS A 146 27.81 15.92 3.18
N GLU A 147 27.77 14.77 2.49
CA GLU A 147 27.65 14.72 1.04
C GLU A 147 26.35 15.37 0.54
N ASN A 148 25.22 15.11 1.23
CA ASN A 148 23.95 15.75 0.92
C ASN A 148 23.99 17.27 1.14
N LEU A 149 24.58 17.73 2.25
CA LEU A 149 24.79 19.15 2.51
C LEU A 149 25.56 19.81 1.35
N LYS A 150 26.65 19.19 0.91
CA LYS A 150 27.49 19.71 -0.16
C LYS A 150 26.72 19.84 -1.48
N LYS A 151 26.12 18.74 -1.95
CA LYS A 151 25.39 18.69 -3.23
C LYS A 151 24.14 19.55 -3.26
N SER A 152 23.37 19.56 -2.17
CA SER A 152 22.06 20.20 -2.15
C SER A 152 22.15 21.71 -1.93
N TYR A 153 23.19 22.19 -1.25
CA TYR A 153 23.29 23.58 -0.81
C TYR A 153 24.62 24.24 -1.18
N ILE A 154 25.76 23.72 -0.71
CA ILE A 154 27.05 24.41 -0.86
C ILE A 154 27.43 24.57 -2.34
N ASP A 155 27.34 23.51 -3.14
CA ASP A 155 27.71 23.53 -4.56
C ASP A 155 26.77 24.42 -5.41
N LYS A 156 25.64 24.88 -4.85
CA LYS A 156 24.69 25.76 -5.53
C LYS A 156 24.91 27.24 -5.24
N VAL A 157 25.74 27.58 -4.26
CA VAL A 157 26.12 28.95 -3.91
C VAL A 157 27.30 29.37 -4.78
N HIS A 158 27.24 30.54 -5.40
CA HIS A 158 28.35 31.13 -6.15
C HIS A 158 29.42 31.68 -5.18
N ASN A 159 30.71 31.56 -5.51
CA ASN A 159 31.82 31.99 -4.65
C ASN A 159 31.77 31.40 -3.21
N ASN A 160 31.59 30.08 -3.10
CA ASN A 160 31.36 29.36 -1.85
C ASN A 160 32.62 29.01 -1.03
N ASP A 161 33.74 29.71 -1.22
CA ASP A 161 35.05 29.35 -0.64
C ASP A 161 35.03 29.25 0.90
N ASP A 162 34.32 30.16 1.58
CA ASP A 162 34.15 30.13 3.05
C ASP A 162 33.33 28.90 3.49
N LEU A 163 32.23 28.60 2.80
CA LEU A 163 31.39 27.44 3.08
C LEU A 163 32.16 26.13 2.86
N LEU A 164 33.00 26.08 1.82
CA LEU A 164 33.81 24.91 1.50
C LEU A 164 34.93 24.70 2.53
N SER A 165 35.54 25.79 3.02
CA SER A 165 36.51 25.74 4.12
C SER A 165 35.88 25.19 5.41
N LYS A 166 34.70 25.70 5.80
CA LYS A 166 33.92 25.20 6.95
C LYS A 166 33.48 23.74 6.77
N TYR A 167 33.09 23.35 5.55
CA TYR A 167 32.73 21.97 5.22
C TYR A 167 33.88 20.98 5.44
N ASN A 168 35.10 21.34 5.01
CA ASN A 168 36.26 20.48 5.13
C ASN A 168 36.70 20.25 6.59
N GLN A 169 36.32 21.16 7.50
CA GLN A 169 36.61 21.06 8.94
C GLN A 169 35.43 20.52 9.77
N LEU A 170 34.34 20.12 9.11
CA LEU A 170 33.07 19.83 9.77
C LEU A 170 33.15 18.53 10.61
N PRO A 171 32.84 18.57 11.92
CA PRO A 171 32.87 17.38 12.77
C PRO A 171 31.73 16.40 12.43
N ASN A 172 31.83 15.17 12.94
CA ASN A 172 30.73 14.19 12.92
C ASN A 172 29.70 14.54 14.00
N ASP A 173 28.99 15.64 13.78
CA ASP A 173 27.99 16.18 14.70
C ASP A 173 26.84 16.79 13.89
N TYR A 174 25.61 16.36 14.20
CA TYR A 174 24.43 16.79 13.47
C TYR A 174 24.15 18.30 13.61
N GLN A 175 24.39 18.89 14.78
CA GLN A 175 24.13 20.31 15.00
C GLN A 175 25.10 21.18 14.21
N ALA A 176 26.36 20.76 14.11
CA ALA A 176 27.34 21.43 13.27
C ALA A 176 26.95 21.37 11.79
N ILE A 177 26.56 20.19 11.29
CA ILE A 177 26.09 20.01 9.91
C ILE A 177 24.85 20.87 9.62
N LYS A 178 23.87 20.87 10.53
CA LYS A 178 22.64 21.65 10.39
C LYS A 178 22.91 23.16 10.37
N THR A 179 23.87 23.64 11.17
CA THR A 179 24.23 25.06 11.20
C THR A 179 24.81 25.50 9.86
N LEU A 180 25.78 24.74 9.32
CA LEU A 180 26.38 25.05 8.02
C LEU A 180 25.35 24.95 6.87
N MET A 181 24.40 24.02 6.97
CA MET A 181 23.27 23.95 6.03
C MET A 181 22.46 25.25 6.01
N GLN A 182 22.17 25.81 7.18
CA GLN A 182 21.40 27.05 7.28
C GLN A 182 22.17 28.26 6.73
N GLU A 183 23.48 28.32 6.95
CA GLU A 183 24.35 29.34 6.35
C GLU A 183 24.34 29.24 4.83
N ALA A 184 24.51 28.03 4.27
CA ALA A 184 24.48 27.81 2.83
C ALA A 184 23.12 28.18 2.20
N ILE A 185 22.00 27.86 2.85
CA ILE A 185 20.66 28.28 2.42
C ILE A 185 20.54 29.81 2.41
N THR A 186 21.10 30.48 3.41
CA THR A 186 21.01 31.94 3.54
C THR A 186 21.78 32.64 2.42
N GLU A 187 23.02 32.21 2.13
CA GLU A 187 23.79 32.77 1.01
C GLU A 187 23.16 32.45 -0.35
N TYR A 188 22.63 31.22 -0.54
CA TYR A 188 21.89 30.88 -1.75
C TYR A 188 20.70 31.81 -1.99
N ASN A 189 19.90 32.07 -0.95
CA ASN A 189 18.73 32.95 -1.06
C ASN A 189 19.13 34.40 -1.36
N LYS A 190 20.25 34.87 -0.80
CA LYS A 190 20.78 36.20 -1.05
C LYS A 190 21.19 36.40 -2.51
N GLU A 191 21.84 35.42 -3.15
CA GLU A 191 22.15 35.47 -4.59
C GLU A 191 20.88 35.49 -5.45
N LYS A 192 19.88 34.69 -5.07
CA LYS A 192 18.62 34.61 -5.81
C LYS A 192 17.76 35.86 -5.69
N GLN A 193 17.96 36.67 -4.66
CA GLN A 193 17.21 37.92 -4.46
C GLN A 193 17.42 38.93 -5.58
N GLU A 194 18.63 39.05 -6.11
CA GLU A 194 18.92 39.96 -7.22
C GLU A 194 18.20 39.52 -8.51
N THR A 195 18.22 38.21 -8.78
CA THR A 195 17.47 37.61 -9.90
C THR A 195 15.96 37.83 -9.75
N LEU A 196 15.42 37.65 -8.54
CA LEU A 196 14.01 37.87 -8.26
C LEU A 196 13.61 39.32 -8.52
N ASN A 197 14.42 40.29 -8.09
CA ASN A 197 14.14 41.71 -8.30
C ASN A 197 14.06 42.07 -9.79
N THR A 198 14.99 41.59 -10.61
CA THR A 198 14.96 41.78 -12.08
C THR A 198 13.70 41.19 -12.70
N LYS A 199 13.37 39.94 -12.34
CA LYS A 199 12.18 39.25 -12.82
C LYS A 199 10.87 39.95 -12.42
N LYS A 200 10.80 40.52 -11.21
CA LYS A 200 9.66 41.32 -10.77
C LYS A 200 9.44 42.56 -11.65
N GLN A 201 10.51 43.24 -12.07
CA GLN A 201 10.39 44.41 -12.94
C GLN A 201 9.83 44.06 -14.33
N GLU A 202 10.27 42.94 -14.90
CA GLU A 202 9.74 42.43 -16.17
C GLU A 202 8.25 42.07 -16.06
N LEU A 203 7.87 41.36 -14.99
CA LEU A 203 6.49 40.95 -14.78
C LEU A 203 5.56 42.15 -14.47
N ALA A 204 6.04 43.16 -13.75
CA ALA A 204 5.31 44.41 -13.54
C ALA A 204 4.96 45.09 -14.87
N THR A 205 5.88 45.04 -15.85
CA THR A 205 5.64 45.58 -17.21
C THR A 205 4.55 44.79 -17.94
N LYS A 206 4.51 43.46 -17.78
CA LYS A 206 3.44 42.62 -18.34
C LYS A 206 2.09 42.88 -17.67
N ILE A 207 2.05 43.08 -16.35
CA ILE A 207 0.83 43.39 -15.59
C ILE A 207 0.18 44.68 -16.08
N GLN A 208 0.97 45.70 -16.48
CA GLN A 208 0.43 46.93 -17.06
C GLN A 208 -0.37 46.72 -18.37
N GLN A 209 -0.17 45.58 -19.05
CA GLN A 209 -0.90 45.23 -20.26
C GLN A 209 -2.24 44.52 -19.99
N ILE A 210 -2.50 44.10 -18.74
CA ILE A 210 -3.76 43.48 -18.31
C ILE A 210 -4.85 44.56 -18.15
N ASP A 211 -6.12 44.20 -18.30
CA ASP A 211 -7.29 45.00 -17.91
C ASP A 211 -7.11 45.76 -16.57
N LYS A 212 -7.36 47.08 -16.59
CA LYS A 212 -7.17 47.99 -15.44
C LYS A 212 -7.75 47.51 -14.11
N LEU A 213 -8.89 46.81 -14.13
CA LEU A 213 -9.56 46.33 -12.91
C LEU A 213 -8.79 45.21 -12.19
N LYS A 214 -7.90 44.50 -12.90
CA LYS A 214 -7.10 43.40 -12.33
C LYS A 214 -5.65 43.81 -12.06
N GLN A 215 -5.19 44.95 -12.57
CA GLN A 215 -3.79 45.38 -12.43
C GLN A 215 -3.36 45.52 -10.96
N SER A 216 -4.22 46.11 -10.11
CA SER A 216 -3.95 46.28 -8.68
C SER A 216 -3.83 44.94 -7.96
N GLU A 217 -4.72 43.99 -8.21
CA GLU A 217 -4.67 42.64 -7.62
C GLU A 217 -3.35 41.92 -7.94
N TYR A 218 -2.92 41.92 -9.20
CA TYR A 218 -1.68 41.26 -9.61
C TYR A 218 -0.43 42.00 -9.15
N GLN A 219 -0.50 43.33 -9.01
CA GLN A 219 0.58 44.12 -8.43
C GLN A 219 0.75 43.81 -6.95
N ASP A 220 -0.35 43.71 -6.19
CA ASP A 220 -0.31 43.33 -4.76
C ASP A 220 0.27 41.91 -4.58
N LYS A 221 -0.12 40.97 -5.45
CA LYS A 221 0.46 39.62 -5.48
C LYS A 221 1.96 39.65 -5.81
N LEU A 222 2.37 40.44 -6.79
CA LEU A 222 3.77 40.59 -7.17
C LEU A 222 4.62 41.17 -6.04
N ASP A 223 4.09 42.17 -5.34
CA ASP A 223 4.77 42.83 -4.22
C ASP A 223 4.94 41.88 -3.03
N ALA A 224 3.97 40.99 -2.79
CA ALA A 224 4.00 40.01 -1.70
C ALA A 224 5.00 38.85 -1.89
N ILE A 225 5.48 38.60 -3.12
CA ILE A 225 6.40 37.49 -3.40
C ILE A 225 7.79 37.74 -2.81
N VAL A 226 8.34 36.77 -2.09
CA VAL A 226 9.67 36.90 -1.45
C VAL A 226 10.70 35.87 -1.93
N ASN A 227 10.29 34.91 -2.77
CA ASN A 227 11.16 33.87 -3.32
C ASN A 227 10.86 33.61 -4.81
N LEU A 228 11.71 32.83 -5.47
CA LEU A 228 11.60 32.53 -6.92
C LEU A 228 10.53 31.49 -7.26
N ASP A 229 10.20 30.60 -6.32
CA ASP A 229 9.22 29.53 -6.58
C ASP A 229 7.81 30.13 -6.71
N ASP A 230 7.43 31.02 -5.78
CA ASP A 230 6.16 31.75 -5.83
C ASP A 230 6.07 32.70 -7.05
N PHE A 231 7.22 33.15 -7.58
CA PHE A 231 7.28 33.99 -8.78
C PHE A 231 6.85 33.25 -10.05
N ALA A 232 7.24 31.97 -10.19
CA ALA A 232 6.96 31.20 -11.40
C ALA A 232 5.45 31.00 -11.62
N ASP A 233 4.70 30.77 -10.54
CA ASP A 233 3.25 30.58 -10.58
C ASP A 233 2.54 31.86 -11.03
N LEU A 234 2.91 33.02 -10.47
CA LEU A 234 2.34 34.31 -10.84
C LEU A 234 2.69 34.69 -12.29
N GLU A 235 3.92 34.44 -12.74
CA GLU A 235 4.32 34.70 -14.12
C GLU A 235 3.45 33.90 -15.11
N THR A 236 3.20 32.64 -14.80
CA THR A 236 2.33 31.77 -15.60
C THR A 236 0.91 32.33 -15.66
N GLU A 237 0.32 32.69 -14.52
CA GLU A 237 -1.03 33.22 -14.43
C GLU A 237 -1.20 34.53 -15.26
N VAL A 238 -0.24 35.45 -15.16
CA VAL A 238 -0.22 36.71 -15.92
C VAL A 238 -0.14 36.46 -17.42
N ASN A 239 0.75 35.55 -17.86
CA ASN A 239 0.90 35.24 -19.28
C ASN A 239 -0.39 34.62 -19.86
N GLU A 240 -1.06 33.72 -19.11
CA GLU A 240 -2.35 33.16 -19.53
C GLU A 240 -3.45 34.21 -19.68
N ILE A 241 -3.50 35.21 -18.79
CA ILE A 241 -4.49 36.29 -18.87
C ILE A 241 -4.27 37.14 -20.12
N LEU A 242 -3.03 37.52 -20.41
CA LEU A 242 -2.70 38.30 -21.59
C LEU A 242 -3.09 37.56 -22.87
N GLN A 243 -2.83 36.24 -22.91
CA GLN A 243 -3.25 35.40 -24.02
C GLN A 243 -4.78 35.36 -24.15
N LYS A 244 -5.52 35.18 -23.05
CA LYS A 244 -6.99 35.20 -23.03
C LYS A 244 -7.56 36.54 -23.52
N GLN A 245 -6.95 37.67 -23.14
CA GLN A 245 -7.37 39.00 -23.59
C GLN A 245 -7.13 39.22 -25.09
N GLN A 246 -6.00 38.78 -25.62
CA GLN A 246 -5.72 38.82 -27.06
C GLN A 246 -6.74 38.00 -27.85
N LEU A 247 -7.05 36.79 -27.38
CA LEU A 247 -8.07 35.93 -27.98
C LEU A 247 -9.47 36.56 -27.91
N LYS A 248 -9.83 37.16 -26.78
CA LYS A 248 -11.11 37.88 -26.64
C LYS A 248 -11.22 39.02 -27.65
N LYS A 249 -10.16 39.79 -27.86
CA LYS A 249 -10.13 40.88 -28.85
C LYS A 249 -10.27 40.35 -30.29
N LEU A 250 -9.56 39.26 -30.61
CA LEU A 250 -9.55 38.64 -31.94
C LEU A 250 -10.94 38.19 -32.42
N PHE A 251 -11.78 37.71 -31.49
CA PHE A 251 -13.12 37.18 -31.76
C PHE A 251 -14.26 38.01 -31.15
N SER A 252 -14.01 39.26 -30.79
CA SER A 252 -14.98 40.14 -30.11
C SER A 252 -16.23 40.44 -30.94
N ASP A 253 -16.12 40.46 -32.27
CA ASP A 253 -17.25 40.64 -33.17
C ASP A 253 -18.17 39.42 -33.23
N LEU A 254 -17.70 38.23 -32.85
CA LEU A 254 -18.57 37.06 -32.71
C LEU A 254 -19.50 37.15 -31.49
N ASP A 255 -19.16 37.97 -30.48
CA ASP A 255 -20.02 38.17 -29.29
C ASP A 255 -21.30 38.96 -29.62
N THR A 256 -21.36 39.59 -30.81
CA THR A 256 -22.54 40.33 -31.29
C THR A 256 -23.51 39.47 -32.09
N LEU A 257 -23.17 38.20 -32.32
CA LEU A 257 -24.04 37.27 -33.05
C LEU A 257 -25.27 36.94 -32.21
N ILE A 258 -26.42 37.00 -32.86
CA ILE A 258 -27.63 36.38 -32.33
C ILE A 258 -27.41 34.86 -32.42
N LEU A 259 -27.60 34.13 -31.33
CA LEU A 259 -27.35 32.69 -31.30
C LEU A 259 -28.61 31.87 -31.58
N GLU A 260 -29.79 32.48 -31.43
CA GLU A 260 -31.08 31.83 -31.67
C GLU A 260 -31.79 32.51 -32.84
N HIS A 261 -32.07 31.74 -33.89
CA HIS A 261 -32.79 32.27 -35.06
C HIS A 261 -34.05 31.46 -35.35
N ASN A 262 -35.06 32.15 -35.85
CA ASN A 262 -36.18 31.50 -36.52
C ASN A 262 -35.83 31.33 -38.01
N VAL A 263 -36.06 30.14 -38.53
CA VAL A 263 -35.89 29.81 -39.95
C VAL A 263 -36.69 30.80 -40.79
N LYS A 264 -36.07 31.40 -41.80
CA LYS A 264 -36.71 32.39 -42.69
C LYS A 264 -37.27 31.74 -43.95
N SER A 265 -36.53 30.80 -44.53
CA SER A 265 -36.92 30.13 -45.77
C SER A 265 -38.21 29.33 -45.61
N THR A 266 -39.17 29.58 -46.52
CA THR A 266 -40.42 28.81 -46.61
C THR A 266 -40.16 27.33 -46.93
N PHE A 267 -39.08 27.04 -47.66
CA PHE A 267 -38.67 25.66 -47.96
C PHE A 267 -38.33 24.89 -46.68
N TYR A 268 -37.47 25.44 -45.82
CA TYR A 268 -37.04 24.76 -44.60
C TYR A 268 -38.14 24.72 -43.54
N LYS A 269 -38.99 25.75 -43.45
CA LYS A 269 -40.19 25.74 -42.57
C LYS A 269 -41.14 24.57 -42.85
N GLY A 270 -41.20 24.09 -44.10
CA GLY A 270 -42.05 22.96 -44.50
C GLY A 270 -41.51 21.58 -44.09
N HIS A 271 -40.27 21.49 -43.63
CA HIS A 271 -39.59 20.25 -43.22
C HIS A 271 -39.52 20.13 -41.70
N ASP A 272 -39.46 18.91 -41.17
CA ASP A 272 -39.08 18.69 -39.78
C ASP A 272 -37.61 19.05 -39.53
N ALA A 273 -37.27 19.30 -38.27
CA ALA A 273 -35.94 19.75 -37.86
C ALA A 273 -34.81 18.82 -38.34
N LEU A 274 -35.03 17.50 -38.34
CA LEU A 274 -34.01 16.53 -38.74
C LEU A 274 -33.79 16.54 -40.25
N ALA A 275 -34.86 16.48 -41.04
CA ALA A 275 -34.78 16.57 -42.50
C ALA A 275 -34.19 17.91 -42.97
N ALA A 276 -34.51 19.01 -42.28
CA ALA A 276 -33.92 20.31 -42.55
C ALA A 276 -32.43 20.36 -42.21
N TYR A 277 -32.03 19.80 -41.06
CA TYR A 277 -30.62 19.71 -40.66
C TYR A 277 -29.77 18.97 -41.70
N TYR A 278 -30.23 17.81 -42.16
CA TYR A 278 -29.53 17.02 -43.20
C TYR A 278 -29.32 17.80 -44.49
N LYS A 279 -30.21 18.72 -44.85
CA LYS A 279 -30.05 19.57 -46.04
C LYS A 279 -29.13 20.76 -45.77
N LEU A 280 -29.29 21.41 -44.62
CA LEU A 280 -28.51 22.60 -44.25
C LEU A 280 -27.02 22.27 -44.05
N ARG A 281 -26.69 21.09 -43.52
CA ARG A 281 -25.28 20.70 -43.31
C ARG A 281 -24.52 20.47 -44.62
N GLU A 282 -25.20 20.05 -45.68
CA GLU A 282 -24.60 19.83 -47.01
C GLU A 282 -24.54 21.14 -47.83
N ASP A 283 -25.21 22.19 -47.36
CA ASP A 283 -25.32 23.50 -48.02
C ASP A 283 -25.01 24.62 -47.02
N LEU A 284 -23.73 24.74 -46.68
CA LEU A 284 -23.22 25.75 -45.74
C LEU A 284 -23.61 27.20 -46.12
N PRO A 285 -23.60 27.63 -47.40
CA PRO A 285 -24.09 28.96 -47.76
C PRO A 285 -25.53 29.23 -47.33
N ASN A 286 -26.43 28.26 -47.49
CA ASN A 286 -27.81 28.41 -47.01
C ASN A 286 -27.92 28.33 -45.48
N LEU A 287 -27.09 27.51 -44.82
CA LEU A 287 -26.99 27.51 -43.36
C LEU A 287 -26.56 28.88 -42.81
N TYR A 288 -25.53 29.48 -43.39
CA TYR A 288 -25.05 30.81 -42.99
C TYR A 288 -26.13 31.89 -43.18
N ARG A 289 -26.98 31.75 -44.20
CA ARG A 289 -28.12 32.64 -44.43
C ARG A 289 -29.19 32.50 -43.36
N GLU A 290 -29.55 31.28 -42.98
CA GLU A 290 -30.52 31.02 -41.89
C GLU A 290 -30.00 31.52 -40.53
N LEU A 291 -28.69 31.39 -40.29
CA LEU A 291 -27.99 31.93 -39.12
C LEU A 291 -27.63 33.41 -39.23
N GLN A 292 -27.98 34.08 -40.33
CA GLN A 292 -27.73 35.51 -40.54
C GLN A 292 -26.25 35.91 -40.36
N ILE A 293 -25.33 35.02 -40.70
CA ILE A 293 -23.89 35.29 -40.64
C ILE A 293 -23.55 36.26 -41.77
N SER A 294 -23.17 37.49 -41.41
CA SER A 294 -22.83 38.53 -42.40
C SER A 294 -21.66 38.12 -43.29
N GLU A 295 -21.68 38.60 -44.54
CA GLU A 295 -20.59 38.40 -45.50
C GLU A 295 -19.24 38.91 -44.97
N LYS A 296 -19.26 39.99 -44.16
CA LYS A 296 -18.07 40.50 -43.48
C LYS A 296 -17.41 39.47 -42.56
N LEU A 297 -18.20 38.68 -41.82
CA LEU A 297 -17.68 37.60 -40.96
C LEU A 297 -17.22 36.40 -41.79
N GLN A 298 -17.95 36.05 -42.85
CA GLN A 298 -17.57 34.98 -43.77
C GLN A 298 -16.24 35.26 -44.47
N ASN A 299 -15.95 36.53 -44.78
CA ASN A 299 -14.67 36.94 -45.37
C ASN A 299 -13.53 37.08 -44.34
N LYS A 300 -13.86 37.29 -43.06
CA LYS A 300 -12.86 37.47 -41.98
C LYS A 300 -12.37 36.13 -41.40
N TYR A 301 -13.21 35.10 -41.40
CA TYR A 301 -12.97 33.82 -40.74
C TYR A 301 -13.10 32.66 -41.72
N GLN A 302 -12.26 31.64 -41.55
CA GLN A 302 -12.58 30.31 -42.08
C GLN A 302 -13.64 29.69 -41.18
N ILE A 303 -14.84 29.45 -41.71
CA ILE A 303 -15.97 28.91 -40.95
C ILE A 303 -16.16 27.43 -41.30
N THR A 304 -16.21 26.56 -40.30
CA THR A 304 -16.51 25.14 -40.48
C THR A 304 -17.60 24.68 -39.52
N LEU A 305 -18.44 23.76 -39.98
CA LEU A 305 -19.44 23.10 -39.15
C LEU A 305 -18.78 21.96 -38.37
N LEU A 306 -18.84 22.00 -37.04
CA LEU A 306 -18.25 20.98 -36.16
C LEU A 306 -19.27 19.89 -35.79
N ASN A 307 -18.78 18.65 -35.69
CA ASN A 307 -19.44 17.47 -35.10
C ASN A 307 -20.91 17.24 -35.48
N GLN A 308 -21.11 16.42 -36.51
CA GLN A 308 -22.43 15.97 -36.98
C GLN A 308 -23.21 15.12 -35.94
N GLY A 309 -22.56 14.61 -34.88
CA GLY A 309 -23.17 13.73 -33.88
C GLY A 309 -23.70 14.40 -32.60
N GLN A 310 -23.38 15.67 -32.35
CA GLN A 310 -23.81 16.41 -31.14
C GLN A 310 -24.89 17.45 -31.40
N THR A 311 -25.12 17.82 -32.66
CA THR A 311 -26.27 18.64 -33.05
C THR A 311 -27.56 17.86 -32.79
N GLN A 312 -28.50 18.47 -32.08
CA GLN A 312 -29.75 17.84 -31.70
C GLN A 312 -30.89 18.45 -32.53
N ALA A 313 -31.44 17.65 -33.45
CA ALA A 313 -32.62 18.05 -34.21
C ALA A 313 -33.87 17.46 -33.54
N ASN A 314 -34.61 18.30 -32.81
CA ASN A 314 -35.84 17.94 -32.14
C ASN A 314 -37.04 18.19 -33.07
N GLN A 315 -37.57 17.11 -33.65
CA GLN A 315 -38.71 17.15 -34.56
C GLN A 315 -40.03 17.52 -33.87
N GLU A 316 -40.15 17.28 -32.56
CA GLU A 316 -41.36 17.57 -31.79
C GLU A 316 -41.52 19.06 -31.52
N THR A 317 -40.43 19.71 -31.12
CA THR A 317 -40.38 21.16 -30.85
C THR A 317 -40.06 21.99 -32.09
N GLY A 318 -39.62 21.35 -33.19
CA GLY A 318 -39.25 22.04 -34.43
C GLY A 318 -37.98 22.87 -34.25
N VAL A 319 -37.01 22.35 -33.50
CA VAL A 319 -35.77 23.04 -33.10
C VAL A 319 -34.54 22.21 -33.48
N ILE A 320 -33.52 22.85 -34.03
CA ILE A 320 -32.15 22.32 -34.13
C ILE A 320 -31.31 23.06 -33.11
N SER A 321 -30.86 22.40 -32.05
CA SER A 321 -29.98 22.93 -31.01
C SER A 321 -28.57 22.36 -31.10
N ASN A 322 -27.62 23.00 -30.44
CA ASN A 322 -26.20 22.62 -30.43
C ASN A 322 -25.56 22.62 -31.83
N LEU A 323 -25.98 23.53 -32.72
CA LEU A 323 -25.37 23.69 -34.02
C LEU A 323 -24.06 24.49 -33.88
N GLN A 324 -22.92 23.82 -33.96
CA GLN A 324 -21.62 24.42 -33.67
C GLN A 324 -20.87 24.84 -34.94
N LEU A 325 -20.57 26.13 -35.06
CA LEU A 325 -19.68 26.64 -36.09
C LEU A 325 -18.34 27.07 -35.47
N MET A 326 -17.25 26.59 -36.04
CA MET A 326 -15.90 27.01 -35.69
C MET A 326 -15.47 28.14 -36.61
N PHE A 327 -15.07 29.27 -36.02
CA PHE A 327 -14.52 30.42 -36.70
C PHE A 327 -13.02 30.44 -36.47
N THR A 328 -12.23 30.24 -37.53
CA THR A 328 -10.77 30.20 -37.46
C THR A 328 -10.15 31.43 -38.10
N LYS A 329 -9.20 32.06 -37.40
CA LYS A 329 -8.38 33.18 -37.87
C LYS A 329 -7.01 33.17 -37.19
N ASP A 330 -5.95 33.40 -37.96
CA ASP A 330 -4.56 33.47 -37.46
C ASP A 330 -4.17 32.25 -36.59
N ASN A 331 -4.53 31.03 -37.04
CA ASN A 331 -4.36 29.75 -36.33
C ASN A 331 -5.07 29.60 -34.99
N HIS A 332 -5.96 30.53 -34.61
CA HIS A 332 -6.82 30.42 -33.46
C HIS A 332 -8.25 30.13 -33.90
N SER A 333 -9.01 29.42 -33.07
CA SER A 333 -10.39 29.07 -33.37
C SER A 333 -11.31 29.41 -32.20
N LYS A 334 -12.51 29.90 -32.49
CA LYS A 334 -13.60 30.05 -31.52
C LYS A 334 -14.84 29.34 -32.05
N THR A 335 -15.40 28.47 -31.24
CA THR A 335 -16.66 27.79 -31.55
C THR A 335 -17.83 28.60 -31.03
N VAL A 336 -18.82 28.83 -31.88
CA VAL A 336 -20.09 29.46 -31.53
C VAL A 336 -21.19 28.45 -31.73
N THR A 337 -22.08 28.35 -30.75
CA THR A 337 -23.21 27.41 -30.78
C THR A 337 -24.48 28.17 -31.08
N PHE A 338 -25.23 27.71 -32.08
CA PHE A 338 -26.48 28.28 -32.53
C PHE A 338 -27.65 27.34 -32.28
N THR A 339 -28.85 27.93 -32.26
CA THR A 339 -30.14 27.25 -32.25
C THR A 339 -31.01 27.80 -33.39
N LEU A 340 -31.59 26.90 -34.19
CA LEU A 340 -32.56 27.22 -35.23
C LEU A 340 -33.95 26.73 -34.83
N ASN A 341 -34.93 27.62 -34.84
CA ASN A 341 -36.32 27.39 -34.45
C ASN A 341 -37.27 27.53 -35.64
N GLY A 342 -38.50 27.02 -35.49
CA GLY A 342 -39.59 27.26 -36.45
C GLY A 342 -39.65 26.28 -37.61
N PHE A 343 -39.06 25.09 -37.46
CA PHE A 343 -39.30 23.95 -38.34
C PHE A 343 -40.69 23.34 -38.09
N LYS A 344 -41.17 22.52 -39.04
CA LYS A 344 -42.46 21.83 -38.90
C LYS A 344 -42.40 20.88 -37.71
N THR A 345 -43.24 21.13 -36.71
CA THR A 345 -43.36 20.29 -35.52
C THR A 345 -44.18 19.05 -35.82
N PHE A 346 -43.73 17.90 -35.34
CA PHE A 346 -44.50 16.66 -35.31
C PHE A 346 -44.66 16.24 -33.86
N THR A 347 -45.80 16.57 -33.25
CA THR A 347 -46.12 16.08 -31.91
C THR A 347 -46.54 14.62 -31.99
N LYS A 348 -45.57 13.71 -31.94
CA LYS A 348 -45.82 12.40 -31.33
C LYS A 348 -45.40 12.57 -29.88
N GLN A 349 -46.32 12.49 -28.93
CA GLN A 349 -45.93 12.11 -27.58
C GLN A 349 -45.36 10.70 -27.67
N GLN A 350 -44.05 10.56 -27.91
CA GLN A 350 -43.41 9.26 -27.79
C GLN A 350 -43.17 9.03 -26.30
N THR A 351 -44.14 8.38 -25.65
CA THR A 351 -43.86 7.64 -24.41
C THR A 351 -42.61 6.79 -24.67
N ASN A 352 -41.50 7.11 -24.01
CA ASN A 352 -40.31 6.28 -24.10
C ASN A 352 -40.61 4.96 -23.36
N ASN A 353 -40.97 3.94 -24.12
CA ASN A 353 -41.46 2.68 -23.57
C ASN A 353 -40.34 1.90 -22.86
N LYS A 354 -39.07 2.31 -23.02
CA LYS A 354 -37.93 1.78 -22.26
C LYS A 354 -38.11 1.94 -20.74
N ASN A 355 -38.86 2.96 -20.30
CA ASN A 355 -39.15 3.14 -18.87
C ASN A 355 -39.89 1.94 -18.24
N ASN A 356 -40.67 1.22 -19.04
CA ASN A 356 -41.46 0.06 -18.60
C ASN A 356 -40.90 -1.27 -19.16
N PHE A 357 -39.68 -1.24 -19.71
CA PHE A 357 -39.07 -2.41 -20.34
C PHE A 357 -38.61 -3.46 -19.32
N LEU A 358 -38.03 -3.02 -18.19
CA LEU A 358 -37.53 -3.88 -17.12
C LEU A 358 -38.26 -3.61 -15.81
N THR A 359 -38.58 -4.69 -15.11
CA THR A 359 -39.07 -4.67 -13.72
C THR A 359 -38.22 -5.61 -12.86
N ILE A 360 -38.13 -5.34 -11.57
CA ILE A 360 -37.35 -6.14 -10.61
C ILE A 360 -38.02 -7.50 -10.42
N LYS A 361 -37.25 -8.57 -10.52
CA LYS A 361 -37.69 -9.93 -10.18
C LYS A 361 -37.36 -10.25 -8.72
N GLN A 362 -38.23 -11.02 -8.06
CA GLN A 362 -37.90 -11.61 -6.76
C GLN A 362 -36.76 -12.63 -6.93
N LEU A 363 -35.66 -12.40 -6.21
CA LEU A 363 -34.49 -13.28 -6.26
C LEU A 363 -34.73 -14.56 -5.46
N ASP A 364 -34.27 -15.69 -6.00
CA ASP A 364 -34.28 -16.99 -5.33
C ASP A 364 -32.99 -17.22 -4.52
N THR A 365 -33.00 -18.24 -3.66
CA THR A 365 -31.86 -18.56 -2.78
C THR A 365 -30.59 -18.99 -3.52
N SER A 366 -30.68 -19.38 -4.79
CA SER A 366 -29.49 -19.69 -5.61
C SER A 366 -28.66 -18.45 -5.93
N VAL A 367 -29.27 -17.25 -5.80
CA VAL A 367 -28.64 -15.95 -5.98
C VAL A 367 -28.44 -15.25 -4.63
N THR A 368 -29.46 -15.21 -3.76
CA THR A 368 -29.39 -14.44 -2.52
C THR A 368 -28.44 -15.04 -1.49
N ASN A 369 -28.07 -16.32 -1.58
CA ASN A 369 -27.04 -16.89 -0.71
C ASN A 369 -25.61 -16.49 -1.09
N LEU A 370 -25.42 -15.78 -2.22
CA LEU A 370 -24.13 -15.20 -2.61
C LEU A 370 -23.92 -13.82 -1.95
N PHE A 371 -22.66 -13.43 -1.78
CA PHE A 371 -22.29 -12.07 -1.40
C PHE A 371 -22.52 -11.10 -2.57
N PRO A 372 -23.09 -9.91 -2.31
CA PRO A 372 -23.42 -8.97 -3.37
C PRO A 372 -22.17 -8.43 -4.09
N SER A 373 -21.02 -8.30 -3.43
CA SER A 373 -19.78 -7.88 -4.10
C SER A 373 -19.34 -8.86 -5.19
N LEU A 374 -19.38 -10.17 -4.92
CA LEU A 374 -19.02 -11.21 -5.90
C LEU A 374 -19.98 -11.14 -7.11
N VAL A 375 -21.27 -10.99 -6.84
CA VAL A 375 -22.30 -10.90 -7.88
C VAL A 375 -22.11 -9.64 -8.74
N ALA A 376 -21.85 -8.49 -8.12
CA ALA A 376 -21.59 -7.24 -8.82
C ALA A 376 -20.40 -7.35 -9.78
N HIS A 377 -19.26 -7.83 -9.27
CA HIS A 377 -18.04 -8.02 -10.04
C HIS A 377 -18.24 -9.00 -11.21
N MET A 378 -18.94 -10.11 -10.99
CA MET A 378 -19.20 -11.08 -12.06
C MET A 378 -20.19 -10.55 -13.10
N LEU A 379 -21.25 -9.81 -12.70
CA LEU A 379 -22.21 -9.22 -13.64
C LEU A 379 -21.53 -8.20 -14.57
N LEU A 380 -20.71 -7.30 -14.02
CA LEU A 380 -19.99 -6.32 -14.83
C LEU A 380 -18.93 -6.97 -15.72
N TYR A 381 -18.24 -8.01 -15.22
CA TYR A 381 -17.30 -8.77 -16.01
C TYR A 381 -17.96 -9.43 -17.23
N ILE A 382 -19.13 -10.04 -17.04
CA ILE A 382 -19.88 -10.70 -18.10
C ILE A 382 -20.29 -9.71 -19.21
N GLU A 383 -20.62 -8.47 -18.86
CA GLU A 383 -20.99 -7.42 -19.82
C GLU A 383 -19.78 -6.86 -20.57
N ASN A 384 -18.62 -6.73 -19.92
CA ASN A 384 -17.40 -6.21 -20.56
C ASN A 384 -16.11 -6.94 -20.11
N PRO A 385 -15.84 -8.15 -20.61
CA PRO A 385 -14.69 -8.95 -20.16
C PRO A 385 -13.33 -8.26 -20.37
N ASN A 386 -13.19 -7.49 -21.45
CA ASN A 386 -11.93 -6.84 -21.82
C ASN A 386 -11.48 -5.82 -20.78
N LEU A 387 -12.42 -5.08 -20.18
CA LEU A 387 -12.12 -4.10 -19.14
C LEU A 387 -11.44 -4.75 -17.92
N TYR A 388 -11.96 -5.89 -17.47
CA TYR A 388 -11.48 -6.56 -16.25
C TYR A 388 -10.36 -7.57 -16.49
N ASN A 389 -10.21 -8.12 -17.69
CA ASN A 389 -9.10 -9.03 -18.02
C ASN A 389 -7.74 -8.35 -17.74
N SER A 390 -7.62 -7.04 -17.97
CA SER A 390 -6.41 -6.25 -17.66
C SER A 390 -6.05 -6.19 -16.17
N LYS A 391 -7.02 -6.50 -15.29
CA LYS A 391 -6.88 -6.44 -13.82
C LYS A 391 -6.56 -7.79 -13.20
N MET A 392 -6.63 -8.87 -13.99
CA MET A 392 -6.35 -10.24 -13.55
C MET A 392 -4.85 -10.49 -13.45
N LEU A 393 -4.44 -11.31 -12.48
CA LEU A 393 -3.07 -11.83 -12.46
C LEU A 393 -2.95 -12.97 -13.48
N ASN A 394 -1.88 -12.94 -14.29
CA ASN A 394 -1.58 -14.00 -15.25
C ASN A 394 -1.26 -15.30 -14.51
N ALA A 395 -1.92 -16.39 -14.90
CA ALA A 395 -1.75 -17.72 -14.30
C ALA A 395 -0.42 -18.41 -14.64
N SER A 396 0.60 -17.67 -15.06
CA SER A 396 1.85 -18.16 -15.64
C SER A 396 2.69 -19.05 -14.70
N GLU A 397 2.33 -19.18 -13.42
CA GLU A 397 3.02 -20.09 -12.46
C GLU A 397 2.09 -21.04 -11.67
N SER A 398 0.76 -20.96 -11.79
CA SER A 398 -0.16 -21.91 -11.15
C SER A 398 -1.55 -21.93 -11.79
N SER A 399 -1.98 -23.09 -12.27
CA SER A 399 -3.31 -23.34 -12.88
C SER A 399 -4.50 -23.24 -11.91
N GLN A 400 -4.29 -22.79 -10.66
CA GLN A 400 -5.26 -22.86 -9.56
C GLN A 400 -5.74 -21.48 -9.06
N LEU A 401 -5.35 -20.37 -9.69
CA LEU A 401 -5.78 -19.03 -9.28
C LEU A 401 -7.30 -18.85 -9.46
N ILE A 402 -8.00 -18.35 -8.45
CA ILE A 402 -9.42 -17.99 -8.54
C ILE A 402 -9.55 -16.55 -9.06
N ASN A 403 -9.84 -16.40 -10.34
CA ASN A 403 -10.10 -15.12 -11.00
C ASN A 403 -11.48 -15.13 -11.69
N TYR A 404 -11.79 -14.07 -12.44
CA TYR A 404 -13.05 -13.97 -13.19
C TYR A 404 -13.31 -15.16 -14.12
N GLN A 405 -12.28 -15.63 -14.85
CA GLN A 405 -12.41 -16.77 -15.76
C GLN A 405 -12.66 -18.09 -15.00
N THR A 406 -12.01 -18.30 -13.86
CA THR A 406 -12.23 -19.48 -13.02
C THR A 406 -13.64 -19.51 -12.41
N LEU A 407 -14.24 -18.35 -12.21
CA LEU A 407 -15.61 -18.19 -11.70
C LEU A 407 -16.66 -18.20 -12.80
N LEU A 408 -16.28 -17.99 -14.06
CA LEU A 408 -17.19 -18.07 -15.21
C LEU A 408 -17.70 -19.49 -15.41
N ASN A 409 -18.99 -19.56 -15.73
CA ASN A 409 -19.74 -20.80 -15.74
C ASN A 409 -19.68 -21.48 -14.36
N LYS A 410 -20.59 -22.40 -14.07
CA LYS A 410 -20.65 -22.99 -12.74
C LYS A 410 -19.41 -23.84 -12.45
N ASN A 411 -18.46 -23.27 -11.72
CA ASN A 411 -17.30 -24.00 -11.24
C ASN A 411 -17.70 -24.87 -10.05
N THR A 412 -17.94 -26.15 -10.30
CA THR A 412 -18.36 -27.12 -9.29
C THR A 412 -17.27 -27.46 -8.28
N ASN A 413 -16.05 -26.94 -8.42
CA ASN A 413 -15.02 -27.02 -7.38
C ASN A 413 -15.16 -25.88 -6.35
N LEU A 414 -15.79 -24.77 -6.73
CA LEU A 414 -15.97 -23.59 -5.89
C LEU A 414 -17.42 -23.42 -5.41
N PHE A 415 -18.40 -23.87 -6.19
CA PHE A 415 -19.82 -23.71 -5.87
C PHE A 415 -20.54 -25.05 -5.79
N THR A 416 -21.60 -25.08 -5.00
CA THR A 416 -22.48 -26.26 -4.93
C THR A 416 -23.45 -26.30 -6.11
N ASN A 417 -24.14 -27.44 -6.28
CA ASN A 417 -25.10 -27.61 -7.35
C ASN A 417 -26.37 -26.75 -7.19
N THR A 418 -26.59 -26.13 -6.04
CA THR A 418 -27.73 -25.23 -5.80
C THR A 418 -27.45 -23.78 -6.15
N THR A 419 -26.18 -23.39 -6.32
CA THR A 419 -25.79 -22.01 -6.68
C THR A 419 -26.04 -21.72 -8.17
N THR A 420 -26.42 -20.48 -8.47
CA THR A 420 -26.55 -20.01 -9.86
C THR A 420 -25.20 -19.98 -10.58
N SER A 421 -25.21 -20.12 -11.90
CA SER A 421 -24.01 -20.04 -12.74
C SER A 421 -23.69 -18.57 -13.06
N PHE A 422 -22.41 -18.17 -13.00
CA PHE A 422 -21.96 -16.87 -13.52
C PHE A 422 -21.75 -16.96 -15.03
N ASN A 423 -22.79 -16.68 -15.81
CA ASN A 423 -22.77 -16.66 -17.27
C ASN A 423 -23.66 -15.52 -17.80
N PRO A 424 -23.70 -15.26 -19.12
CA PRO A 424 -24.53 -14.19 -19.70
C PRO A 424 -26.01 -14.21 -19.31
N ALA A 425 -26.56 -15.38 -18.93
CA ALA A 425 -27.94 -15.50 -18.50
C ALA A 425 -28.17 -15.04 -17.04
N LEU A 426 -27.12 -14.81 -16.24
CA LEU A 426 -27.27 -14.40 -14.84
C LEU A 426 -28.11 -13.12 -14.68
N LYS A 427 -27.93 -12.13 -15.56
CA LYS A 427 -28.72 -10.87 -15.52
C LYS A 427 -30.23 -11.09 -15.64
N THR A 428 -30.66 -12.19 -16.28
CA THR A 428 -32.09 -12.55 -16.39
C THR A 428 -32.71 -13.03 -15.06
N LYS A 429 -31.89 -13.28 -14.03
CA LYS A 429 -32.39 -13.56 -12.67
C LYS A 429 -32.89 -12.31 -11.96
N PHE A 430 -32.42 -11.13 -12.37
CA PHE A 430 -32.67 -9.85 -11.71
C PHE A 430 -33.88 -9.12 -12.28
N PHE A 431 -34.15 -9.32 -13.57
CA PHE A 431 -35.15 -8.53 -14.29
C PHE A 431 -36.18 -9.41 -15.00
N GLU A 432 -37.42 -8.96 -14.95
CA GLU A 432 -38.48 -9.41 -15.83
C GLU A 432 -38.62 -8.42 -16.99
N ILE A 433 -38.58 -8.96 -18.22
CA ILE A 433 -38.66 -8.18 -19.45
C ILE A 433 -40.12 -8.08 -19.86
N ASN A 434 -40.58 -6.86 -20.17
CA ASN A 434 -41.89 -6.64 -20.73
C ASN A 434 -41.96 -7.21 -22.16
N GLU A 435 -42.68 -8.32 -22.33
CA GLU A 435 -42.80 -9.08 -23.57
C GLU A 435 -43.29 -8.22 -24.76
N ALA A 436 -44.13 -7.21 -24.53
CA ALA A 436 -44.60 -6.30 -25.60
C ALA A 436 -43.49 -5.43 -26.22
N THR A 437 -42.35 -5.33 -25.52
CA THR A 437 -41.20 -4.49 -25.89
C THR A 437 -39.89 -5.27 -26.01
N LYS A 438 -39.93 -6.60 -25.79
CA LYS A 438 -38.75 -7.49 -25.76
C LYS A 438 -37.90 -7.47 -27.02
N THR A 439 -38.54 -7.38 -28.19
CA THR A 439 -37.85 -7.32 -29.49
C THR A 439 -37.39 -5.91 -29.86
N LYS A 440 -37.81 -4.89 -29.11
CA LYS A 440 -37.54 -3.48 -29.43
C LYS A 440 -36.33 -2.94 -28.70
N TYR A 441 -36.03 -3.45 -27.52
CA TYR A 441 -35.00 -2.90 -26.65
C TYR A 441 -34.05 -3.99 -26.17
N GLN A 442 -32.84 -3.57 -25.87
CA GLN A 442 -31.81 -4.38 -25.21
C GLN A 442 -31.30 -3.65 -23.98
N TYR A 443 -30.61 -4.39 -23.11
CA TYR A 443 -30.05 -3.83 -21.89
C TYR A 443 -28.71 -4.45 -21.49
N SER A 444 -27.89 -3.63 -20.85
CA SER A 444 -26.60 -4.00 -20.27
C SER A 444 -26.44 -3.38 -18.88
N ILE A 445 -25.78 -4.10 -17.98
CA ILE A 445 -25.39 -3.56 -16.67
C ILE A 445 -24.08 -2.80 -16.85
N VAL A 446 -24.09 -1.50 -16.58
CA VAL A 446 -22.94 -0.61 -16.84
C VAL A 446 -22.19 -0.20 -15.58
N ALA A 447 -22.85 -0.25 -14.42
CA ALA A 447 -22.24 0.03 -13.14
C ALA A 447 -22.98 -0.70 -12.02
N ALA A 448 -22.30 -0.91 -10.90
CA ALA A 448 -22.87 -1.52 -9.71
C ALA A 448 -22.39 -0.82 -8.44
N LYS A 449 -23.16 -1.00 -7.38
CA LYS A 449 -22.76 -0.73 -6.00
C LYS A 449 -23.21 -1.89 -5.13
N PHE A 450 -22.56 -2.15 -4.02
CA PHE A 450 -22.87 -3.29 -3.16
C PHE A 450 -22.52 -3.00 -1.71
N ASN A 451 -23.12 -3.75 -0.81
CA ASN A 451 -22.80 -3.70 0.61
C ASN A 451 -22.85 -5.12 1.19
N ASP A 452 -21.68 -5.71 1.41
CA ASP A 452 -21.57 -7.06 2.00
C ASP A 452 -21.84 -7.06 3.51
N LEU A 453 -21.87 -5.90 4.17
CA LEU A 453 -22.27 -5.78 5.58
C LEU A 453 -23.79 -5.89 5.73
N GLU A 454 -24.56 -5.31 4.81
CA GLU A 454 -26.03 -5.27 4.85
C GLU A 454 -26.69 -6.30 3.91
N GLY A 455 -25.95 -6.87 2.96
CA GLY A 455 -26.50 -7.81 1.99
C GLY A 455 -27.34 -7.11 0.92
N THR A 456 -26.85 -5.98 0.40
CA THR A 456 -27.56 -5.19 -0.64
C THR A 456 -26.72 -5.05 -1.91
N LEU A 457 -27.39 -5.03 -3.07
CA LEU A 457 -26.80 -4.87 -4.40
C LEU A 457 -27.62 -3.85 -5.19
N GLY A 458 -26.94 -2.83 -5.70
CA GLY A 458 -27.50 -1.89 -6.66
C GLY A 458 -26.92 -2.13 -8.05
N LEU A 459 -27.77 -2.15 -9.08
CA LEU A 459 -27.37 -2.24 -10.48
C LEU A 459 -27.83 -1.01 -11.27
N GLN A 460 -26.92 -0.42 -12.04
CA GLN A 460 -27.23 0.63 -13.01
C GLN A 460 -27.25 0.03 -14.41
N VAL A 461 -28.37 0.17 -15.10
CA VAL A 461 -28.69 -0.54 -16.33
C VAL A 461 -28.93 0.47 -17.46
N LEU A 462 -28.17 0.33 -18.54
CA LEU A 462 -28.41 1.03 -19.80
C LEU A 462 -29.48 0.27 -20.59
N ILE A 463 -30.54 0.95 -20.99
CA ILE A 463 -31.59 0.41 -21.87
C ILE A 463 -31.56 1.21 -23.17
N GLU A 464 -31.40 0.51 -24.28
CA GLU A 464 -31.24 1.09 -25.61
C GLU A 464 -32.09 0.36 -26.64
N ASN A 465 -32.17 0.90 -27.85
CA ASN A 465 -32.84 0.18 -28.95
C ASN A 465 -32.04 -1.07 -29.30
N ALA A 466 -32.74 -2.17 -29.58
CA ALA A 466 -32.12 -3.33 -30.21
C ALA A 466 -31.59 -2.92 -31.60
N ASP A 467 -30.54 -3.59 -32.08
CA ASP A 467 -29.83 -3.24 -33.32
C ASP A 467 -30.78 -3.11 -34.54
N ASP A 468 -31.79 -3.96 -34.62
CA ASP A 468 -32.77 -3.98 -35.71
C ASP A 468 -33.95 -3.00 -35.51
N ASN A 469 -34.02 -2.31 -34.37
CA ASN A 469 -35.10 -1.38 -34.04
C ASN A 469 -34.69 0.07 -34.38
N THR A 470 -35.30 0.61 -35.45
CA THR A 470 -35.06 1.98 -35.94
C THR A 470 -35.84 3.07 -35.19
N ASN A 471 -36.43 2.75 -34.03
CA ASN A 471 -37.16 3.72 -33.22
C ASN A 471 -36.25 4.87 -32.72
N SER A 472 -36.73 6.10 -32.79
CA SER A 472 -36.04 7.33 -32.35
C SER A 472 -35.98 7.52 -30.84
N GLU A 473 -36.60 6.64 -30.04
CA GLU A 473 -36.58 6.75 -28.58
C GLU A 473 -35.14 6.72 -28.02
N ALA A 474 -34.75 7.74 -27.27
CA ALA A 474 -33.43 7.83 -26.64
C ALA A 474 -33.15 6.67 -25.66
N SER A 475 -31.88 6.28 -25.54
CA SER A 475 -31.41 5.36 -24.50
C SER A 475 -31.59 5.99 -23.12
N ILE A 476 -31.85 5.15 -22.11
CA ILE A 476 -32.03 5.60 -20.72
C ILE A 476 -31.15 4.78 -19.79
N ILE A 477 -30.80 5.36 -18.65
CA ILE A 477 -30.16 4.66 -17.53
C ILE A 477 -31.18 4.52 -16.41
N LYS A 478 -31.36 3.30 -15.89
CA LYS A 478 -32.20 3.04 -14.70
C LYS A 478 -31.39 2.37 -13.60
N GLU A 479 -31.70 2.74 -12.38
CA GLU A 479 -31.10 2.19 -11.18
C GLU A 479 -32.07 1.23 -10.50
N PHE A 480 -31.56 0.08 -10.09
CA PHE A 480 -32.32 -0.97 -9.42
C PHE A 480 -31.60 -1.39 -8.15
N GLU A 481 -32.35 -1.69 -7.10
CA GLU A 481 -31.84 -2.07 -5.79
C GLU A 481 -32.41 -3.42 -5.38
N PHE A 482 -31.54 -4.28 -4.87
CA PHE A 482 -31.87 -5.63 -4.44
C PHE A 482 -31.37 -5.84 -3.02
N ASN A 483 -32.22 -6.41 -2.18
CA ASN A 483 -31.94 -6.70 -0.78
C ASN A 483 -31.99 -8.21 -0.51
N GLY A 484 -31.48 -8.62 0.65
CA GLY A 484 -31.58 -10.00 1.12
C GLY A 484 -30.46 -10.90 0.63
N PHE A 485 -29.39 -10.33 0.05
CA PHE A 485 -28.16 -11.09 -0.20
C PHE A 485 -27.51 -11.51 1.11
N ARG A 486 -26.58 -12.45 1.01
CA ARG A 486 -25.74 -12.87 2.13
C ARG A 486 -24.96 -11.67 2.64
N ASN A 487 -24.89 -11.56 3.96
CA ASN A 487 -24.13 -10.54 4.65
C ASN A 487 -23.05 -11.14 5.56
N THR A 488 -22.09 -10.31 5.93
CA THR A 488 -20.94 -10.69 6.75
C THR A 488 -21.22 -10.61 8.26
N LYS A 489 -22.36 -10.03 8.69
CA LYS A 489 -22.72 -9.89 10.12
C LYS A 489 -22.83 -11.24 10.84
N THR A 490 -23.14 -12.31 10.11
CA THR A 490 -23.23 -13.67 10.67
C THR A 490 -21.88 -14.38 10.76
N ILE A 491 -20.80 -13.81 10.20
CA ILE A 491 -19.46 -14.41 10.26
C ILE A 491 -18.79 -13.97 11.57
N THR A 492 -18.33 -14.94 12.35
CA THR A 492 -17.64 -14.71 13.63
C THR A 492 -16.35 -15.51 13.68
N GLU A 493 -15.47 -15.21 14.63
CA GLU A 493 -14.24 -16.02 14.85
C GLU A 493 -14.56 -17.48 15.21
N GLN A 494 -15.69 -17.74 15.86
CA GLN A 494 -16.13 -19.08 16.28
C GLN A 494 -16.82 -19.83 15.14
N GLN A 495 -17.40 -19.12 14.17
CA GLN A 495 -18.02 -19.67 12.98
C GLN A 495 -17.50 -18.94 11.73
N PRO A 496 -16.20 -19.10 11.41
CA PRO A 496 -15.58 -18.37 10.33
C PRO A 496 -15.91 -19.03 8.99
N LEU A 497 -16.35 -18.24 8.01
CA LEU A 497 -16.61 -18.73 6.65
C LEU A 497 -15.33 -19.26 5.99
N ILE A 498 -14.22 -18.55 6.20
CA ILE A 498 -12.89 -18.93 5.73
C ILE A 498 -12.07 -19.32 6.96
N SER A 499 -11.37 -20.45 6.92
CA SER A 499 -10.39 -20.83 7.94
C SER A 499 -9.05 -21.11 7.28
N LEU A 500 -7.97 -20.71 7.96
CA LEU A 500 -6.63 -20.90 7.46
C LEU A 500 -5.85 -21.86 8.35
N SER A 501 -5.10 -22.75 7.73
CA SER A 501 -4.23 -23.71 8.42
C SER A 501 -2.90 -23.86 7.69
N LEU A 502 -1.91 -24.45 8.35
CA LEU A 502 -0.62 -24.75 7.73
C LEU A 502 -0.30 -26.24 7.93
N ASP A 503 -0.06 -26.93 6.82
CA ASP A 503 0.29 -28.36 6.82
C ASP A 503 1.69 -28.61 7.43
N LYS A 504 1.86 -29.82 7.98
CA LYS A 504 3.02 -30.24 8.76
C LYS A 504 4.35 -30.15 8.03
N GLN A 505 4.33 -30.45 6.73
CA GLN A 505 5.50 -30.38 5.86
C GLN A 505 6.12 -28.97 5.75
N TYR A 506 5.35 -27.91 5.99
CA TYR A 506 5.83 -26.53 5.89
C TYR A 506 6.53 -26.05 7.17
N PHE A 507 6.49 -26.82 8.25
CA PHE A 507 7.10 -26.44 9.51
C PHE A 507 8.62 -26.39 9.46
N GLU A 508 9.30 -27.31 8.77
CA GLU A 508 10.76 -27.27 8.65
C GLU A 508 11.24 -26.00 7.93
N GLN A 509 10.46 -25.52 6.96
CA GLN A 509 10.75 -24.29 6.22
C GLN A 509 10.49 -23.06 7.08
N LEU A 510 9.38 -23.05 7.83
CA LEU A 510 9.09 -22.00 8.81
C LEU A 510 10.16 -21.96 9.91
N ASN A 511 10.61 -23.13 10.38
CA ASN A 511 11.67 -23.27 11.39
C ASN A 511 13.02 -22.74 10.88
N LYS A 512 13.34 -22.91 9.59
CA LYS A 512 14.51 -22.26 8.97
C LYS A 512 14.38 -20.74 8.94
N ILE A 513 13.19 -20.20 8.67
CA ILE A 513 12.95 -18.75 8.74
C ILE A 513 13.14 -18.23 10.17
N ILE A 514 12.71 -19.01 11.15
CA ILE A 514 12.81 -18.69 12.58
C ILE A 514 14.25 -18.83 13.11
N ASN A 515 14.99 -19.87 12.71
CA ASN A 515 16.30 -20.23 13.27
C ASN A 515 17.52 -19.72 12.49
N ASN A 516 17.33 -19.04 11.35
CA ASN A 516 18.46 -18.56 10.54
C ASN A 516 19.23 -17.36 11.14
N ASP A 517 18.69 -16.69 12.17
CA ASP A 517 19.41 -15.68 12.95
C ASP A 517 19.82 -16.26 14.31
N LYS A 518 21.10 -16.12 14.68
CA LYS A 518 21.70 -16.69 15.92
C LYS A 518 21.19 -16.05 17.23
N GLU A 519 20.26 -15.09 17.16
CA GLU A 519 19.83 -14.24 18.28
C GLU A 519 18.44 -14.57 18.85
N LEU A 520 17.99 -15.82 18.81
CA LEU A 520 16.80 -16.18 19.60
C LEU A 520 17.18 -16.27 21.09
N ASP A 521 16.75 -15.31 21.90
CA ASP A 521 16.75 -15.42 23.36
C ASP A 521 15.63 -16.37 23.81
N LYS A 522 15.98 -17.66 23.84
CA LYS A 522 15.06 -18.78 24.11
C LYS A 522 14.53 -18.80 25.55
N SER A 523 15.11 -18.00 26.46
CA SER A 523 14.66 -17.87 27.86
C SER A 523 13.27 -17.24 27.98
N LYS A 524 12.80 -16.53 26.94
CA LYS A 524 11.49 -15.86 26.89
C LYS A 524 10.33 -16.74 26.40
N ILE A 525 10.60 -17.97 25.98
CA ILE A 525 9.61 -18.91 25.41
C ILE A 525 9.14 -19.94 26.46
N ILE A 526 9.72 -19.94 27.67
CA ILE A 526 9.40 -20.92 28.71
C ILE A 526 7.96 -20.70 29.21
N PRO A 527 7.01 -21.63 28.96
CA PRO A 527 5.63 -21.48 29.41
C PRO A 527 5.54 -21.86 30.88
N ASN A 528 5.18 -20.91 31.75
CA ASN A 528 4.85 -21.19 33.15
C ASN A 528 3.38 -21.60 33.38
N SER A 529 2.57 -21.72 32.33
CA SER A 529 1.18 -22.20 32.43
C SER A 529 0.58 -22.58 31.07
N GLU A 530 -0.47 -23.41 31.07
CA GLU A 530 -1.22 -23.94 29.91
C GLU A 530 -1.80 -22.87 28.95
N THR A 531 -1.67 -21.57 29.24
CA THR A 531 -2.22 -20.46 28.43
C THR A 531 -1.29 -19.25 28.34
N SER A 532 0.02 -19.46 28.11
CA SER A 532 0.98 -18.37 27.97
C SER A 532 0.97 -17.75 26.55
N GLN A 533 0.38 -16.57 26.36
CA GLN A 533 0.46 -15.83 25.09
C GLN A 533 1.85 -15.19 24.92
N VAL A 534 2.48 -15.35 23.75
CA VAL A 534 3.81 -14.79 23.45
C VAL A 534 3.69 -13.78 22.31
N ILE A 535 4.04 -12.52 22.56
CA ILE A 535 4.06 -11.48 21.55
C ILE A 535 5.27 -11.70 20.64
N LEU A 536 5.05 -12.16 19.41
CA LEU A 536 6.15 -12.55 18.52
C LEU A 536 7.07 -11.40 18.11
N THR A 537 6.59 -10.16 18.09
CA THR A 537 7.45 -8.99 17.82
C THR A 537 8.47 -8.73 18.94
N GLN A 538 8.32 -9.36 20.11
CA GLN A 538 9.30 -9.30 21.19
C GLN A 538 10.36 -10.42 21.11
N VAL A 539 10.15 -11.39 20.21
CA VAL A 539 10.97 -12.60 20.06
C VAL A 539 11.64 -12.68 18.68
N PHE A 540 11.02 -12.14 17.65
CA PHE A 540 11.50 -12.17 16.27
C PHE A 540 11.71 -10.75 15.71
N SER A 541 12.73 -10.59 14.86
CA SER A 541 13.00 -9.33 14.16
C SER A 541 11.91 -9.01 13.13
N ASP A 542 11.74 -7.74 12.78
CA ASP A 542 10.78 -7.29 11.76
C ASP A 542 10.98 -7.99 10.40
N ASN A 543 12.22 -8.32 10.06
CA ASN A 543 12.53 -9.06 8.83
C ASN A 543 12.01 -10.50 8.89
N GLN A 544 12.14 -11.17 10.04
CA GLN A 544 11.59 -12.50 10.24
C GLN A 544 10.05 -12.47 10.23
N ILE A 545 9.45 -11.50 10.91
CA ILE A 545 7.99 -11.29 10.89
C ILE A 545 7.49 -11.09 9.45
N ARG A 546 8.16 -10.26 8.65
CA ARG A 546 7.82 -10.06 7.23
C ARG A 546 7.96 -11.35 6.41
N LYS A 547 9.06 -12.09 6.58
CA LYS A 547 9.26 -13.39 5.90
C LYS A 547 8.19 -14.41 6.30
N MET A 548 7.80 -14.46 7.56
CA MET A 548 6.71 -15.31 8.05
C MET A 548 5.37 -14.93 7.41
N LYS A 549 5.03 -13.63 7.34
CA LYS A 549 3.81 -13.15 6.65
C LYS A 549 3.77 -13.63 5.21
N THR A 550 4.85 -13.40 4.46
CA THR A 550 4.96 -13.85 3.06
C THR A 550 4.87 -15.37 2.93
N PHE A 551 5.49 -16.11 3.85
CA PHE A 551 5.43 -17.56 3.88
C PHE A 551 4.00 -18.07 4.12
N LEU A 552 3.25 -17.44 5.03
CA LEU A 552 1.87 -17.81 5.35
C LEU A 552 0.94 -17.52 4.16
N ILE A 553 1.07 -16.38 3.48
CA ILE A 553 0.33 -16.11 2.24
C ILE A 553 0.60 -17.20 1.20
N LYS A 554 1.85 -17.63 1.06
CA LYS A 554 2.23 -18.61 0.04
C LYS A 554 1.74 -20.04 0.34
N ASN A 555 1.66 -20.43 1.62
CA ASN A 555 1.54 -21.86 1.99
C ASN A 555 0.34 -22.21 2.87
N ALA A 556 -0.37 -21.24 3.44
CA ALA A 556 -1.54 -21.54 4.27
C ALA A 556 -2.66 -22.17 3.44
N ASP A 557 -3.16 -23.31 3.88
CA ASP A 557 -4.32 -24.00 3.33
C ASP A 557 -5.61 -23.28 3.71
N VAL A 558 -6.49 -23.13 2.73
CA VAL A 558 -7.81 -22.51 2.86
C VAL A 558 -8.86 -23.58 3.05
N THR A 559 -9.75 -23.38 4.03
CA THR A 559 -10.98 -24.16 4.21
C THR A 559 -12.19 -23.23 4.17
N ILE A 560 -13.26 -23.66 3.50
CA ILE A 560 -14.55 -22.97 3.49
C ILE A 560 -15.55 -23.72 4.36
N ASN A 561 -16.00 -23.09 5.45
CA ASN A 561 -17.02 -23.62 6.34
C ASN A 561 -18.33 -22.89 6.08
N ASP A 562 -19.02 -23.26 4.99
CA ASP A 562 -20.24 -22.58 4.60
C ASP A 562 -21.51 -23.29 5.08
N PRO A 563 -22.21 -22.80 6.12
CA PRO A 563 -23.45 -23.41 6.60
C PRO A 563 -24.60 -23.29 5.59
N LEU A 564 -24.54 -22.33 4.67
CA LEU A 564 -25.54 -22.17 3.61
C LEU A 564 -25.26 -23.05 2.39
N ASN A 565 -24.18 -23.84 2.42
CA ASN A 565 -23.78 -24.78 1.37
C ASN A 565 -23.83 -24.15 -0.04
N THR A 566 -23.29 -22.93 -0.17
CA THR A 566 -23.18 -22.17 -1.41
C THR A 566 -21.75 -22.19 -1.93
N TYR A 567 -20.81 -21.95 -1.02
CA TYR A 567 -19.37 -21.93 -1.25
C TYR A 567 -18.74 -23.25 -0.79
N LYS A 568 -17.77 -23.76 -1.54
CA LYS A 568 -16.95 -24.90 -1.14
C LYS A 568 -15.57 -24.84 -1.78
N LEU A 569 -14.70 -25.77 -1.40
CA LEU A 569 -13.44 -26.05 -2.08
C LEU A 569 -13.32 -27.56 -2.27
N ALA A 570 -13.39 -28.04 -3.51
CA ALA A 570 -13.23 -29.47 -3.81
C ALA A 570 -11.77 -29.93 -3.76
N GLU A 571 -10.84 -29.00 -3.99
CA GLU A 571 -9.39 -29.22 -3.92
C GLU A 571 -8.78 -28.37 -2.80
N LYS A 572 -7.63 -28.81 -2.27
CA LYS A 572 -6.87 -28.01 -1.31
C LYS A 572 -6.24 -26.82 -2.03
N LEU A 573 -6.71 -25.61 -1.71
CA LEU A 573 -6.13 -24.36 -2.20
C LEU A 573 -5.28 -23.69 -1.14
N LYS A 574 -4.21 -23.01 -1.58
CA LYS A 574 -3.44 -22.12 -0.73
C LYS A 574 -4.03 -20.71 -0.73
N LEU A 575 -3.70 -19.93 0.29
CA LEU A 575 -4.17 -18.55 0.43
C LEU A 575 -3.79 -17.69 -0.78
N LYS A 576 -2.56 -17.85 -1.30
CA LYS A 576 -2.12 -17.21 -2.54
C LYS A 576 -2.99 -17.55 -3.76
N ASP A 577 -3.65 -18.71 -3.78
CA ASP A 577 -4.43 -19.16 -4.91
C ASP A 577 -5.80 -18.47 -4.96
N LEU A 578 -6.26 -17.89 -3.84
CA LEU A 578 -7.42 -16.99 -3.82
C LEU A 578 -7.14 -15.61 -4.45
N ILE A 579 -5.86 -15.23 -4.55
CA ILE A 579 -5.41 -13.93 -5.06
C ILE A 579 -5.40 -13.95 -6.59
N GLY A 580 -6.57 -13.75 -7.20
CA GLY A 580 -6.73 -13.75 -8.65
C GLY A 580 -6.62 -12.39 -9.33
N LEU A 581 -6.63 -11.30 -8.56
CA LEU A 581 -6.62 -9.93 -9.08
C LEU A 581 -5.38 -9.15 -8.66
N SER A 582 -5.02 -8.16 -9.47
CA SER A 582 -3.95 -7.20 -9.17
C SER A 582 -4.14 -6.54 -7.80
N GLN A 583 -3.03 -6.08 -7.21
CA GLN A 583 -2.99 -5.49 -5.86
C GLN A 583 -3.46 -6.41 -4.72
N ASN A 584 -3.30 -7.72 -4.92
CA ASN A 584 -3.65 -8.78 -3.97
C ASN A 584 -5.13 -8.87 -3.59
N PHE A 585 -6.02 -8.56 -4.54
CA PHE A 585 -7.46 -8.72 -4.34
C PHE A 585 -7.91 -10.16 -4.63
N ILE A 586 -8.91 -10.59 -3.85
CA ILE A 586 -9.61 -11.87 -3.97
C ILE A 586 -11.05 -11.58 -4.38
N LEU A 587 -11.65 -12.45 -5.19
CA LEU A 587 -13.07 -12.38 -5.57
C LEU A 587 -13.95 -13.33 -4.77
N TYR A 588 -13.36 -14.42 -4.28
CA TYR A 588 -14.08 -15.57 -3.75
C TYR A 588 -13.71 -15.82 -2.28
N PRO A 589 -14.70 -16.06 -1.39
CA PRO A 589 -16.15 -16.09 -1.63
C PRO A 589 -16.81 -14.71 -1.76
N PHE A 590 -16.10 -13.65 -1.37
CA PHE A 590 -16.47 -12.25 -1.55
C PHE A 590 -15.23 -11.40 -1.89
N TYR A 591 -15.46 -10.16 -2.31
CA TYR A 591 -14.41 -9.28 -2.77
C TYR A 591 -13.66 -8.66 -1.60
N THR A 592 -12.36 -8.91 -1.46
CA THR A 592 -11.54 -8.28 -0.41
C THR A 592 -10.06 -8.32 -0.79
N ARG A 593 -9.19 -7.83 0.10
CA ARG A 593 -7.74 -7.76 -0.13
C ARG A 593 -7.00 -8.53 0.95
N ILE A 594 -5.92 -9.22 0.55
CA ILE A 594 -5.00 -9.90 1.46
C ILE A 594 -3.56 -9.56 1.08
N ALA A 595 -2.89 -8.71 1.86
CA ALA A 595 -1.45 -8.46 1.74
C ALA A 595 -0.74 -8.71 3.10
N ASN A 596 0.55 -8.35 3.17
CA ASN A 596 1.37 -8.66 4.34
C ASN A 596 0.91 -7.89 5.60
N ASP A 597 0.37 -6.69 5.44
CA ASP A 597 -0.08 -5.81 6.53
C ASP A 597 -1.39 -6.28 7.19
N GLU A 598 -2.18 -7.08 6.47
CA GLU A 598 -3.44 -7.67 6.91
C GLU A 598 -3.23 -8.92 7.79
N ILE A 599 -2.07 -9.61 7.70
CA ILE A 599 -1.75 -10.71 8.62
C ILE A 599 -1.26 -10.16 9.97
N LYS A 600 -2.03 -10.39 11.04
CA LYS A 600 -1.76 -9.88 12.39
C LYS A 600 -0.91 -10.84 13.23
N ILE A 601 0.34 -11.05 12.81
CA ILE A 601 1.32 -11.89 13.52
C ILE A 601 1.73 -11.32 14.89
N ASN A 602 1.40 -10.06 15.19
CA ASN A 602 1.90 -9.39 16.39
C ASN A 602 1.36 -10.00 17.70
N ASN A 603 0.25 -10.75 17.67
CA ASN A 603 -0.40 -11.35 18.85
C ASN A 603 -0.61 -12.86 18.67
N ILE A 604 0.46 -13.66 18.58
CA ILE A 604 0.28 -15.11 18.52
C ILE A 604 0.07 -15.68 19.92
N ALA A 605 -1.09 -16.27 20.15
CA ALA A 605 -1.30 -17.11 21.32
C ALA A 605 -0.57 -18.44 21.10
N LEU A 606 0.42 -18.73 21.94
CA LEU A 606 1.09 -20.01 22.02
C LEU A 606 0.39 -20.85 23.08
N SER A 607 0.09 -22.10 22.77
CA SER A 607 -0.50 -23.02 23.75
C SER A 607 0.11 -24.40 23.57
N VAL A 608 0.60 -24.98 24.66
CA VAL A 608 1.22 -26.31 24.68
C VAL A 608 0.17 -27.29 25.18
N PHE A 609 -0.04 -28.39 24.46
CA PHE A 609 -0.99 -29.42 24.87
C PHE A 609 -0.36 -30.81 24.78
N PRO A 610 -0.74 -31.75 25.65
CA PRO A 610 -0.33 -33.14 25.52
C PRO A 610 -0.83 -33.75 24.21
N SER A 611 0.05 -34.49 23.52
CA SER A 611 -0.26 -35.18 22.26
C SER A 611 -0.17 -36.67 22.47
N SER A 612 -1.10 -37.45 21.93
CA SER A 612 -1.22 -38.91 22.12
C SER A 612 -0.19 -39.75 21.34
N GLY A 613 0.91 -39.15 20.88
CA GLY A 613 2.01 -39.80 20.16
C GLY A 613 3.36 -39.76 20.89
N ILE A 614 4.41 -40.25 20.23
CA ILE A 614 5.80 -40.39 20.74
C ILE A 614 6.38 -39.07 21.31
N ASP A 615 5.82 -37.92 20.92
CA ASP A 615 6.37 -36.59 21.18
C ASP A 615 5.94 -35.95 22.51
N GLY A 616 4.97 -36.54 23.23
CA GLY A 616 4.51 -36.09 24.56
C GLY A 616 3.77 -34.73 24.61
N PHE A 617 4.03 -33.79 23.69
CA PHE A 617 3.37 -32.48 23.61
C PHE A 617 3.36 -31.90 22.18
N SER A 618 2.43 -30.97 21.91
CA SER A 618 2.30 -30.18 20.67
C SER A 618 2.10 -28.70 21.01
N VAL A 619 2.62 -27.80 20.17
CA VAL A 619 2.49 -26.35 20.33
C VAL A 619 1.56 -25.77 19.27
N LYS A 620 0.45 -25.16 19.69
CA LYS A 620 -0.48 -24.45 18.81
C LYS A 620 -0.16 -22.97 18.75
N PHE A 621 -0.13 -22.47 17.52
CA PHE A 621 -0.04 -21.06 17.20
C PHE A 621 -1.42 -20.62 16.69
N LYS A 622 -2.00 -19.60 17.34
CA LYS A 622 -3.23 -18.95 16.88
C LYS A 622 -2.94 -17.47 16.58
N THR A 623 -3.22 -17.07 15.34
CA THR A 623 -3.16 -15.67 14.85
C THR A 623 -4.42 -15.37 14.03
N SER A 624 -4.56 -14.14 13.53
CA SER A 624 -5.62 -13.77 12.59
C SER A 624 -5.11 -13.12 11.30
N VAL A 625 -5.94 -13.18 10.26
CA VAL A 625 -5.85 -12.36 9.05
C VAL A 625 -7.05 -11.43 9.04
N ASP A 626 -6.80 -10.14 8.87
CA ASP A 626 -7.84 -9.11 8.82
C ASP A 626 -8.35 -8.97 7.39
N LEU A 627 -9.62 -9.28 7.16
CA LEU A 627 -10.27 -9.09 5.86
C LEU A 627 -11.22 -7.89 5.94
N TYR A 628 -11.01 -6.91 5.09
CA TYR A 628 -11.91 -5.75 5.01
C TYR A 628 -13.23 -6.16 4.34
N VAL A 629 -14.35 -5.75 4.95
CA VAL A 629 -15.68 -6.00 4.41
C VAL A 629 -15.96 -4.98 3.29
N PRO A 630 -16.28 -5.43 2.07
CA PRO A 630 -16.40 -4.52 0.94
C PRO A 630 -17.75 -3.80 0.95
N VAL A 631 -17.72 -2.47 0.86
CA VAL A 631 -18.91 -1.60 0.76
C VAL A 631 -18.64 -0.50 -0.25
N THR A 632 -19.57 -0.30 -1.18
CA THR A 632 -19.55 0.78 -2.17
C THR A 632 -20.89 1.53 -2.14
N ASN A 633 -20.85 2.84 -1.91
CA ASN A 633 -22.05 3.67 -1.79
C ASN A 633 -22.46 4.35 -3.12
N SER A 634 -21.61 4.29 -4.14
CA SER A 634 -21.81 4.89 -5.45
C SER A 634 -21.75 3.85 -6.56
N TYR A 635 -22.56 4.02 -7.59
CA TYR A 635 -22.50 3.20 -8.81
C TYR A 635 -21.20 3.47 -9.56
N THR A 636 -20.39 2.44 -9.76
CA THR A 636 -19.14 2.50 -10.52
C THR A 636 -18.95 1.22 -11.34
N ASP A 637 -17.95 1.22 -12.23
CA ASP A 637 -17.51 0.02 -12.92
C ASP A 637 -16.64 -0.90 -12.04
N LEU A 638 -16.39 -0.56 -10.77
CA LEU A 638 -15.61 -1.34 -9.82
C LEU A 638 -14.16 -1.65 -10.27
N THR A 639 -13.57 -0.85 -11.16
CA THR A 639 -12.20 -1.06 -11.67
C THR A 639 -11.08 -0.45 -10.82
N ASP A 640 -11.43 0.46 -9.90
CA ASP A 640 -10.51 1.24 -9.05
C ASP A 640 -10.20 0.61 -7.68
N ASN A 641 -10.69 -0.60 -7.42
CA ASN A 641 -10.38 -1.40 -6.23
C ASN A 641 -10.46 -0.65 -4.88
N GLN A 642 -11.60 -0.04 -4.55
CA GLN A 642 -11.80 0.66 -3.27
C GLN A 642 -12.55 -0.20 -2.26
N LEU A 643 -12.09 -0.20 -1.00
CA LEU A 643 -12.72 -0.88 0.14
C LEU A 643 -12.97 0.12 1.27
N ASP A 644 -14.08 -0.05 1.99
CA ASP A 644 -14.29 0.65 3.27
C ASP A 644 -13.45 -0.02 4.36
N THR A 645 -12.54 0.73 4.98
CA THR A 645 -11.60 0.23 5.99
C THR A 645 -12.19 0.14 7.40
N LYS A 646 -13.44 0.56 7.60
CA LYS A 646 -14.06 0.63 8.93
C LYS A 646 -14.49 -0.73 9.49
N HIS A 647 -14.75 -1.72 8.64
CA HIS A 647 -15.24 -3.03 9.05
C HIS A 647 -14.26 -4.14 8.66
N ILE A 648 -13.81 -4.90 9.66
CA ILE A 648 -12.79 -5.93 9.51
C ILE A 648 -13.33 -7.25 10.08
N LEU A 649 -13.18 -8.33 9.32
CA LEU A 649 -13.38 -9.71 9.77
C LEU A 649 -12.03 -10.29 10.18
N HIS A 650 -11.95 -10.79 11.42
CA HIS A 650 -10.78 -11.49 11.91
C HIS A 650 -10.87 -12.98 11.58
N ILE A 651 -10.12 -13.42 10.58
CA ILE A 651 -10.09 -14.81 10.15
C ILE A 651 -9.03 -15.57 10.94
N PRO A 652 -9.39 -16.62 11.71
CA PRO A 652 -8.42 -17.37 12.48
C PRO A 652 -7.48 -18.16 11.56
N LEU A 653 -6.18 -18.07 11.86
CA LEU A 653 -5.12 -18.87 11.28
C LEU A 653 -4.50 -19.71 12.40
N ILE A 654 -4.61 -21.03 12.28
CA ILE A 654 -4.20 -21.99 13.30
C ILE A 654 -3.21 -22.98 12.72
N PHE A 655 -2.09 -23.22 13.42
CA PHE A 655 -1.15 -24.28 13.07
C PHE A 655 -0.51 -24.91 14.31
N TYR A 656 -0.03 -26.15 14.17
CA TYR A 656 0.44 -26.99 15.28
C TYR A 656 1.85 -27.50 15.02
N ILE A 657 2.81 -27.22 15.89
CA ILE A 657 4.17 -27.75 15.81
C ILE A 657 4.32 -28.94 16.77
N PRO A 658 4.72 -30.14 16.29
CA PRO A 658 5.03 -31.26 17.18
C PRO A 658 6.22 -30.95 18.09
N GLY A 659 6.18 -31.38 19.35
CA GLY A 659 7.26 -31.16 20.31
C GLY A 659 8.62 -31.69 19.87
N SER A 660 8.66 -32.80 19.13
CA SER A 660 9.89 -33.39 18.57
C SER A 660 10.65 -32.49 17.59
N GLN A 661 9.95 -31.57 16.92
CA GLN A 661 10.55 -30.62 15.98
C GLN A 661 10.98 -29.31 16.64
N ILE A 662 10.72 -29.18 17.94
CA ILE A 662 11.14 -28.04 18.75
C ILE A 662 12.39 -28.45 19.51
N THR A 663 13.55 -28.02 19.04
CA THR A 663 14.80 -28.21 19.79
C THR A 663 14.83 -27.25 20.99
N ILE A 664 14.30 -27.71 22.11
CA ILE A 664 14.53 -27.08 23.41
C ILE A 664 15.95 -27.46 23.82
N LYS A 665 16.90 -26.54 23.66
CA LYS A 665 18.16 -26.66 24.37
C LYS A 665 17.86 -26.36 25.84
N THR A 666 17.60 -27.40 26.61
CA THR A 666 17.80 -27.31 28.05
C THR A 666 19.29 -27.07 28.26
N GLU A 667 19.65 -26.02 28.99
CA GLU A 667 20.95 -26.02 29.65
C GLU A 667 20.95 -27.24 30.56
N GLN A 668 21.57 -28.33 30.11
CA GLN A 668 21.85 -29.46 30.99
C GLN A 668 22.89 -29.00 32.00
N ALA A 669 22.43 -28.60 33.19
CA ALA A 669 23.15 -28.92 34.40
C ALA A 669 23.33 -30.44 34.43
N GLY A 670 24.58 -30.89 34.55
CA GLY A 670 25.03 -32.24 34.20
C GLY A 670 24.18 -33.38 34.77
N SER A 671 23.95 -34.38 33.93
CA SER A 671 23.54 -35.71 34.37
C SER A 671 24.46 -36.75 33.76
N THR A 672 25.20 -37.39 34.65
CA THR A 672 26.00 -38.61 34.51
C THR A 672 25.34 -39.68 33.64
N SER A 673 26.11 -40.22 32.70
CA SER A 673 25.81 -41.46 31.98
C SER A 673 25.79 -42.65 32.95
N ILE A 674 24.65 -43.32 33.07
CA ILE A 674 24.57 -44.68 33.58
C ILE A 674 24.57 -45.61 32.37
N GLU A 675 25.67 -46.31 32.15
CA GLU A 675 25.73 -47.48 31.26
C GLU A 675 24.88 -48.61 31.87
N ASN A 676 23.83 -49.01 31.17
CA ASN A 676 23.19 -50.30 31.41
C ASN A 676 24.06 -51.39 30.79
N LYS A 677 24.74 -52.15 31.67
CA LYS A 677 25.26 -53.48 31.35
C LYS A 677 24.09 -54.43 31.05
N GLN A 678 24.27 -55.19 29.97
CA GLN A 678 23.48 -56.36 29.61
C GLN A 678 23.33 -57.34 30.78
N ASN A 679 22.16 -57.97 30.89
CA ASN A 679 22.02 -59.36 31.28
C ASN A 679 20.78 -59.97 30.62
N ASN A 680 21.02 -61.13 30.00
CA ASN A 680 20.17 -62.04 29.21
C ASN A 680 19.93 -61.69 27.75
#